data_AF-A0A1I2CI85-F1
#
_entry.id   AF-A0A1I2CI85-F1
#
_cell.length_a   1.000
_cell.length_b   1.000
_cell.length_c   1.000
_cell.angle_alpha   90.00
_cell.angle_beta   90.00
_cell.angle_gamma   90.00
#
_symmetry.space_group_name_H-M   'P 1'
#
loop_
_entity.id
_entity.type
_entity.pdbx_description
1 polymer ?
#
loop_
_entity_poly.entity_id
_entity_poly.type
_entity_poly.pdbx_seq_one_letter_code
_entity_poly.pdbx_strand_id
1 'polypeptide(L)'
;MSKATPDIIQRVEELRSAIDDHNYRYYVLDDPRVPDAEYDRLFRELQGLETDYPELASDTSPTRRVGSAAETSFEEVVHRLPMLSLDNAFSEDELRDFDRRVKDRLGITEDVEYVCEPKLDGLAVSLHYENGALTTAATRGDGYSGEDITANIRTIPSVPLKLRGDDVPDLVEVRGEVYMPKDGFEQLNRRLAERGEKTFVNPRNAAAGSLRQKKSTVTARRPLEMCAYSVAVTDESLLPDTQWEGLKRVQSWGFRINPEMRKAKGAEECLEAYSELMDKRDGLPYEIDGIVFKVNRLDQQKALGFVSRAPRWAIAQKFPAQEELTVIEDVEFQVGRTGAVTPVARLKPVFVGGVTVSNATLHNMDEIRRLDVHIGDTVFIRRAGDVIPQVVKVVAEKRPSGAREVELPRQCPVCDSDVIQIEGEAVARCSGGLFCPAQRKEAIRHYASRKALDIEGLGDKWIDIMVDQGMVETVADLYRLTTDDLVKLERMGEKSAANLVAAIDRARNPVLWRFLYALGIREVGEATAKALAGHFGTLEAIAAADEESLQTVPDVGPIVAGHICSFFEQTHNRETLDALREAGVRWQEEEVREGEKPLKGQTWVLTGTLSGMTRDEAKEKLESLGAKVAGSVSKKTACVVAGEAAGSKLAKAEQLDVSVLDEAGLVALLEEHGLGAG
;
A
#
# COMPACT_ATOMS: atom_id res chain seq x y z
N MET A 1 38.40 -18.93 28.59
CA MET A 1 37.67 -19.20 27.34
C MET A 1 38.69 -19.69 26.33
N SER A 2 38.54 -20.94 25.87
CA SER A 2 39.40 -21.52 24.83
C SER A 2 39.12 -20.81 23.52
N LYS A 3 40.16 -20.37 22.81
CA LYS A 3 39.99 -19.90 21.43
C LYS A 3 39.57 -21.09 20.57
N ALA A 4 38.59 -20.90 19.69
CA ALA A 4 38.21 -21.90 18.71
C ALA A 4 39.43 -22.35 17.87
N THR A 5 39.63 -23.66 17.74
CA THR A 5 40.63 -24.23 16.82
C THR A 5 40.10 -24.22 15.39
N PRO A 6 40.97 -24.28 14.36
CA PRO A 6 40.54 -24.37 12.96
C PRO A 6 39.53 -25.51 12.69
N ASP A 7 39.71 -26.67 13.33
CA ASP A 7 38.79 -27.80 13.20
C ASP A 7 37.39 -27.50 13.74
N ILE A 8 37.29 -26.73 14.84
CA ILE A 8 36.01 -26.33 15.43
C ILE A 8 35.31 -25.30 14.54
N ILE A 9 36.06 -24.34 14.00
CA ILE A 9 35.53 -23.36 13.04
C ILE A 9 34.97 -24.09 11.82
N GLN A 10 35.73 -25.02 11.26
CA GLN A 10 35.30 -25.83 10.13
C GLN A 10 34.04 -26.65 10.48
N ARG A 11 34.01 -27.30 11.64
CA ARG A 11 32.85 -28.10 12.07
C ARG A 11 31.59 -27.24 12.23
N VAL A 12 31.70 -26.04 12.77
CA VAL A 12 30.57 -25.10 12.89
C VAL A 12 30.02 -24.72 11.51
N GLU A 13 30.89 -24.44 10.54
CA GLU A 13 30.45 -24.12 9.17
C GLU A 13 29.83 -25.33 8.45
N GLU A 14 30.38 -26.54 8.64
CA GLU A 14 29.78 -27.78 8.13
C GLU A 14 28.38 -28.03 8.71
N LEU A 15 28.22 -27.85 10.02
CA LEU A 15 26.93 -28.02 10.71
C LEU A 15 25.91 -26.99 10.23
N ARG A 16 26.30 -25.71 10.11
CA ARG A 16 25.44 -24.65 9.56
C ARG A 16 24.97 -25.00 8.16
N SER A 17 25.90 -25.35 7.27
CA SER A 17 25.60 -25.70 5.89
C SER A 17 24.65 -26.91 5.79
N ALA A 18 24.90 -27.95 6.59
CA ALA A 18 24.05 -29.15 6.62
C ALA A 18 22.63 -28.85 7.14
N ILE A 19 22.52 -28.10 8.25
CA ILE A 19 21.23 -27.72 8.83
C ILE A 19 20.45 -26.82 7.88
N ASP A 20 21.11 -25.87 7.21
CA ASP A 20 20.47 -25.01 6.22
C ASP A 20 20.01 -25.79 4.97
N ASP A 21 20.77 -26.79 4.51
CA ASP A 21 20.31 -27.70 3.46
C ASP A 21 19.09 -28.52 3.89
N HIS A 22 19.08 -29.03 5.11
CA HIS A 22 17.93 -29.75 5.65
C HIS A 22 16.70 -28.85 5.80
N ASN A 23 16.87 -27.64 6.32
CA ASN A 23 15.80 -26.63 6.42
C ASN A 23 15.23 -26.29 5.05
N TYR A 24 16.10 -26.02 4.07
CA TYR A 24 15.67 -25.72 2.70
C TYR A 24 14.88 -26.90 2.11
N ARG A 25 15.38 -28.12 2.25
CA ARG A 25 14.69 -29.32 1.77
C ARG A 25 13.33 -29.53 2.42
N TYR A 26 13.25 -29.36 3.74
CA TYR A 26 12.03 -29.57 4.50
C TYR A 26 11.00 -28.48 4.23
N TYR A 27 11.38 -27.21 4.42
CA TYR A 27 10.44 -26.07 4.41
C TYR A 27 10.27 -25.42 3.03
N VAL A 28 11.15 -25.68 2.07
CA VAL A 28 11.10 -25.04 0.74
C VAL A 28 10.81 -26.04 -0.36
N LEU A 29 11.45 -27.21 -0.33
CA LEU A 29 11.27 -28.24 -1.36
C LEU A 29 10.24 -29.32 -1.01
N ASP A 30 9.78 -29.39 0.24
CA ASP A 30 8.93 -30.45 0.76
C ASP A 30 9.51 -31.87 0.50
N ASP A 31 10.85 -32.02 0.53
CA ASP A 31 11.63 -33.23 0.23
C ASP A 31 12.70 -33.52 1.31
N PRO A 32 12.31 -33.87 2.55
CA PRO A 32 13.26 -34.09 3.65
C PRO A 32 14.13 -35.33 3.41
N ARG A 33 15.46 -35.17 3.59
CA ARG A 33 16.45 -36.25 3.39
C ARG A 33 16.90 -36.95 4.66
N VAL A 34 16.67 -36.34 5.82
CA VAL A 34 17.05 -36.89 7.12
C VAL A 34 15.83 -36.93 8.04
N PRO A 35 15.74 -37.93 8.93
CA PRO A 35 14.71 -37.93 9.98
C PRO A 35 14.92 -36.78 10.98
N ASP A 36 13.84 -36.30 11.59
CA ASP A 36 13.85 -35.24 12.60
C ASP A 36 14.87 -35.48 13.73
N ALA A 37 15.04 -36.74 14.15
CA ALA A 37 15.99 -37.11 15.20
C ALA A 37 17.46 -36.84 14.83
N GLU A 38 17.81 -36.97 13.55
CA GLU A 38 19.17 -36.67 13.07
C GLU A 38 19.37 -35.17 12.91
N TYR A 39 18.35 -34.45 12.42
CA TYR A 39 18.36 -32.98 12.40
C TYR A 39 18.57 -32.40 13.81
N ASP A 40 17.81 -32.87 14.79
CA ASP A 40 17.91 -32.46 16.19
C ASP A 40 19.31 -32.69 16.77
N ARG A 41 19.99 -33.77 16.36
CA ARG A 41 21.35 -34.07 16.79
C ARG A 41 22.33 -33.03 16.25
N LEU A 42 22.28 -32.74 14.94
CA LEU A 42 23.12 -31.72 14.31
C LEU A 42 22.88 -30.33 14.91
N PHE A 43 21.60 -29.99 15.14
CA PHE A 43 21.21 -28.71 15.72
C PHE A 43 21.73 -28.54 17.16
N ARG A 44 21.60 -29.58 18.00
CA ARG A 44 22.14 -29.56 19.38
C ARG A 44 23.67 -29.49 19.40
N GLU A 45 24.34 -30.14 18.46
CA GLU A 45 25.81 -30.06 18.33
C GLU A 45 26.23 -28.62 18.01
N LEU A 46 25.60 -27.99 17.00
CA LEU A 46 25.88 -26.60 16.64
C LEU A 46 25.60 -25.65 17.82
N GLN A 47 24.46 -25.83 18.49
CA GLN A 47 24.09 -25.02 19.65
C GLN A 47 25.10 -25.15 20.80
N GLY A 48 25.61 -26.36 21.06
CA GLY A 48 26.67 -26.61 22.03
C GLY A 48 27.95 -25.88 21.67
N LEU A 49 28.40 -26.01 20.41
CA LEU A 49 29.62 -25.34 19.93
C LEU A 49 29.52 -23.81 20.00
N GLU A 50 28.40 -23.21 19.63
CA GLU A 50 28.21 -21.75 19.74
C GLU A 50 28.07 -21.27 21.19
N THR A 51 27.68 -22.15 22.11
CA THR A 51 27.66 -21.85 23.55
C THR A 51 29.07 -21.87 24.13
N ASP A 52 29.87 -22.87 23.74
CA ASP A 52 31.24 -23.06 24.21
C ASP A 52 32.21 -22.04 23.57
N TYR A 53 31.92 -21.59 22.34
CA TYR A 53 32.68 -20.61 21.57
C TYR A 53 31.78 -19.46 21.10
N PRO A 54 31.44 -18.50 21.99
CA PRO A 54 30.54 -17.39 21.66
C PRO A 54 31.00 -16.53 20.48
N GLU A 55 32.31 -16.47 20.22
CA GLU A 55 32.89 -15.77 19.07
C GLU A 55 32.51 -16.38 17.72
N LEU A 56 32.10 -17.65 17.70
CA LEU A 56 31.65 -18.33 16.49
C LEU A 56 30.18 -18.11 16.22
N ALA A 57 29.39 -17.64 17.20
CA ALA A 57 27.96 -17.48 17.02
C ALA A 57 27.65 -16.29 16.09
N SER A 58 26.95 -16.56 14.98
CA SER A 58 26.59 -15.58 13.95
C SER A 58 25.09 -15.30 13.97
N ASP A 59 24.67 -14.07 13.64
CA ASP A 59 23.25 -13.69 13.49
C ASP A 59 22.55 -14.40 12.33
N THR A 60 23.32 -15.00 11.43
CA THR A 60 22.82 -15.84 10.32
C THR A 60 22.74 -17.32 10.69
N SER A 61 23.17 -17.72 11.89
CA SER A 61 23.16 -19.11 12.31
C SER A 61 21.72 -19.63 12.48
N PRO A 62 21.42 -20.88 12.08
CA PRO A 62 20.10 -21.49 12.29
C PRO A 62 19.63 -21.50 13.75
N THR A 63 20.56 -21.52 14.70
CA THR A 63 20.29 -21.48 16.15
C THR A 63 19.73 -20.13 16.62
N ARG A 64 19.91 -19.06 15.83
CA ARG A 64 19.43 -17.70 16.14
C ARG A 64 17.98 -17.45 15.68
N ARG A 65 17.29 -18.46 15.16
CA ARG A 65 15.85 -18.38 14.82
C ARG A 65 14.93 -18.35 16.04
N VAL A 66 15.45 -18.59 17.25
CA VAL A 66 14.70 -18.47 18.49
C VAL A 66 14.30 -17.01 18.66
N GLY A 67 13.01 -16.71 18.48
CA GLY A 67 12.49 -15.35 18.63
C GLY A 67 12.92 -14.72 19.96
N SER A 68 12.98 -13.39 19.99
CA SER A 68 13.33 -12.63 21.18
C SER A 68 12.12 -12.44 22.09
N ALA A 69 12.35 -12.59 23.40
CA ALA A 69 11.37 -12.23 24.41
C ALA A 69 11.31 -10.71 24.67
N ALA A 70 12.34 -9.97 24.22
CA ALA A 70 12.33 -8.51 24.22
C ALA A 70 11.27 -7.99 23.24
N GLU A 71 10.63 -6.88 23.61
CA GLU A 71 9.65 -6.26 22.73
C GLU A 71 10.37 -5.54 21.59
N THR A 72 10.00 -5.85 20.35
CA THR A 72 10.42 -5.08 19.18
C THR A 72 9.64 -3.76 19.13
N SER A 73 10.35 -2.65 18.91
CA SER A 73 9.76 -1.41 18.40
C SER A 73 9.50 -1.62 16.90
N PHE A 74 8.25 -1.44 16.46
CA PHE A 74 7.88 -1.45 15.03
C PHE A 74 8.30 -0.11 14.41
N GLU A 75 9.60 0.11 14.32
CA GLU A 75 10.17 1.33 13.74
C GLU A 75 9.85 1.43 12.25
N GLU A 76 9.83 2.65 11.74
CA GLU A 76 9.56 2.91 10.34
C GLU A 76 10.80 2.59 9.49
N VAL A 77 10.60 1.80 8.44
CA VAL A 77 11.62 1.48 7.43
C VAL A 77 11.16 2.04 6.09
N VAL A 78 11.96 2.93 5.51
CA VAL A 78 11.71 3.44 4.15
C VAL A 78 12.14 2.40 3.13
N HIS A 79 11.23 2.05 2.22
CA HIS A 79 11.49 1.10 1.15
C HIS A 79 12.41 1.74 0.10
N ARG A 80 13.44 1.01 -0.33
CA ARG A 80 14.38 1.47 -1.36
C ARG A 80 13.70 1.67 -2.71
N LEU A 81 12.75 0.79 -3.02
CA LEU A 81 11.84 0.93 -4.14
C LEU A 81 10.40 0.93 -3.60
N PRO A 82 9.46 1.70 -4.17
CA PRO A 82 8.07 1.65 -3.73
C PRO A 82 7.45 0.24 -3.85
N MET A 83 6.77 -0.22 -2.81
CA MET A 83 5.93 -1.42 -2.80
C MET A 83 4.49 -1.05 -3.17
N LEU A 84 4.22 -0.94 -4.46
CA LEU A 84 2.92 -0.53 -4.98
C LEU A 84 1.86 -1.65 -4.92
N SER A 85 0.59 -1.27 -5.09
CA SER A 85 -0.51 -2.22 -5.25
C SER A 85 -0.55 -2.75 -6.69
N LEU A 86 -1.44 -3.70 -6.96
CA LEU A 86 -1.83 -4.12 -8.30
C LEU A 86 -3.20 -3.55 -8.65
N ASP A 87 -3.40 -3.20 -9.92
CA ASP A 87 -4.74 -3.00 -10.47
C ASP A 87 -5.47 -4.35 -10.53
N ASN A 88 -6.80 -4.33 -10.44
CA ASN A 88 -7.62 -5.54 -10.46
C ASN A 88 -8.35 -5.70 -11.80
N ALA A 89 -8.54 -6.95 -12.20
CA ALA A 89 -9.52 -7.35 -13.21
C ALA A 89 -10.55 -8.30 -12.57
N PHE A 90 -11.82 -8.17 -12.97
CA PHE A 90 -12.94 -8.99 -12.51
C PHE A 90 -13.66 -9.71 -13.65
N SER A 91 -13.26 -9.46 -14.90
CA SER A 91 -13.83 -10.10 -16.09
C SER A 91 -12.74 -10.47 -17.08
N GLU A 92 -13.07 -11.36 -18.01
CA GLU A 92 -12.18 -11.71 -19.11
C GLU A 92 -11.89 -10.50 -20.03
N ASP A 93 -12.90 -9.67 -20.28
CA ASP A 93 -12.78 -8.49 -21.12
C ASP A 93 -11.81 -7.46 -20.52
N GLU A 94 -11.82 -7.29 -19.19
CA GLU A 94 -10.85 -6.42 -18.51
C GLU A 94 -9.40 -6.94 -18.66
N LEU A 95 -9.19 -8.26 -18.69
CA LEU A 95 -7.87 -8.84 -18.95
C LEU A 95 -7.45 -8.65 -20.41
N ARG A 96 -8.36 -8.89 -21.37
CA ARG A 96 -8.10 -8.64 -22.80
C ARG A 96 -7.77 -7.16 -23.06
N ASP A 97 -8.48 -6.26 -22.38
CA ASP A 97 -8.22 -4.83 -22.41
C ASP A 97 -6.87 -4.45 -21.82
N PHE A 98 -6.44 -5.12 -20.74
CA PHE A 98 -5.10 -4.95 -20.19
C PHE A 98 -4.02 -5.37 -21.19
N ASP A 99 -4.14 -6.56 -21.80
CA ASP A 99 -3.19 -7.03 -22.82
C ASP A 99 -3.10 -6.08 -24.02
N ARG A 100 -4.25 -5.59 -24.52
CA ARG A 100 -4.30 -4.57 -25.57
C ARG A 100 -3.53 -3.31 -25.17
N ARG A 101 -3.79 -2.77 -23.97
CA ARG A 101 -3.08 -1.56 -23.47
C ARG A 101 -1.58 -1.79 -23.35
N VAL A 102 -1.15 -2.99 -22.95
CA VAL A 102 0.27 -3.36 -22.89
C VAL A 102 0.89 -3.31 -24.28
N LYS A 103 0.28 -3.99 -25.27
CA LYS A 103 0.72 -4.02 -26.67
C LYS A 103 0.79 -2.62 -27.29
N ASP A 104 -0.26 -1.82 -27.12
CA ASP A 104 -0.33 -0.45 -27.64
C ASP A 104 0.79 0.44 -27.11
N ARG A 105 1.10 0.33 -25.81
CA ARG A 105 2.14 1.14 -25.15
C ARG A 105 3.56 0.70 -25.53
N LEU A 106 3.75 -0.58 -25.78
CA LEU A 106 5.00 -1.14 -26.28
C LEU A 106 5.17 -0.90 -27.80
N GLY A 107 4.09 -0.57 -28.50
CA GLY A 107 4.10 -0.38 -29.96
C GLY A 107 4.31 -1.69 -30.71
N ILE A 108 3.83 -2.81 -30.17
CA ILE A 108 4.00 -4.15 -30.73
C ILE A 108 2.65 -4.77 -31.10
N THR A 109 2.64 -5.65 -32.09
CA THR A 109 1.49 -6.48 -32.46
C THR A 109 1.66 -7.95 -32.07
N GLU A 110 2.88 -8.34 -31.70
CA GLU A 110 3.24 -9.67 -31.20
C GLU A 110 2.53 -9.96 -29.87
N ASP A 111 2.30 -11.24 -29.55
CA ASP A 111 1.84 -11.63 -28.23
C ASP A 111 2.91 -11.41 -27.16
N VAL A 112 2.45 -10.87 -26.02
CA VAL A 112 3.28 -10.62 -24.84
C VAL A 112 3.31 -11.89 -24.00
N GLU A 113 4.50 -12.31 -23.57
CA GLU A 113 4.63 -13.39 -22.59
C GLU A 113 4.44 -12.84 -21.18
N TYR A 114 3.59 -13.49 -20.39
CA TYR A 114 3.29 -13.19 -19.00
C TYR A 114 3.76 -14.32 -18.10
N VAL A 115 4.17 -13.97 -16.88
CA VAL A 115 4.27 -14.89 -15.75
C VAL A 115 2.96 -14.81 -14.97
N CYS A 116 2.26 -15.93 -14.90
CA CYS A 116 1.04 -16.10 -14.12
C CYS A 116 1.41 -16.70 -12.76
N GLU A 117 1.06 -16.03 -11.67
CA GLU A 117 1.37 -16.46 -10.30
C GLU A 117 0.09 -16.45 -9.47
N PRO A 118 -0.19 -17.49 -8.66
CA PRO A 118 -1.33 -17.44 -7.75
C PRO A 118 -1.22 -16.24 -6.82
N LYS A 119 -2.34 -15.53 -6.65
CA LYS A 119 -2.38 -14.38 -5.77
C LYS A 119 -2.60 -14.84 -4.33
N LEU A 120 -1.49 -15.11 -3.64
CA LEU A 120 -1.47 -15.54 -2.25
C LEU A 120 -2.23 -14.57 -1.33
N ASP A 121 -2.99 -15.14 -0.40
CA ASP A 121 -3.77 -14.38 0.56
C ASP A 121 -3.04 -14.25 1.91
N GLY A 122 -2.12 -13.28 2.00
CA GLY A 122 -1.28 -13.08 3.17
C GLY A 122 -0.95 -11.61 3.44
N LEU A 123 0.32 -11.37 3.80
CA LEU A 123 0.89 -10.03 3.96
C LEU A 123 2.17 -9.87 3.14
N ALA A 124 2.21 -8.84 2.30
CA ALA A 124 3.41 -8.44 1.56
C ALA A 124 4.51 -7.96 2.50
N VAL A 125 5.72 -8.48 2.27
CA VAL A 125 6.94 -8.14 3.00
C VAL A 125 8.09 -7.88 2.03
N SER A 126 9.01 -7.01 2.44
CA SER A 126 10.28 -6.76 1.76
C SER A 126 11.43 -7.16 2.67
N LEU A 127 12.38 -7.95 2.16
CA LEU A 127 13.55 -8.44 2.89
C LEU A 127 14.83 -7.95 2.20
N HIS A 128 15.68 -7.25 2.94
CA HIS A 128 16.95 -6.74 2.48
C HIS A 128 18.08 -7.68 2.90
N TYR A 129 18.93 -8.03 1.94
CA TYR A 129 20.13 -8.81 2.13
C TYR A 129 21.34 -8.00 1.74
N GLU A 130 22.35 -7.98 2.61
CA GLU A 130 23.65 -7.38 2.37
C GLU A 130 24.72 -8.47 2.41
N ASN A 131 25.47 -8.62 1.32
CA ASN A 131 26.46 -9.70 1.14
C ASN A 131 25.85 -11.08 1.44
N GLY A 132 24.60 -11.27 1.00
CA GLY A 132 23.82 -12.48 1.22
C GLY A 132 23.26 -12.70 2.64
N ALA A 133 23.49 -11.81 3.61
CA ALA A 133 22.94 -11.92 4.96
C ALA A 133 21.70 -11.04 5.15
N LEU A 134 20.64 -11.57 5.77
CA LEU A 134 19.42 -10.82 6.07
C LEU A 134 19.73 -9.69 7.07
N THR A 135 19.53 -8.44 6.67
CA THR A 135 19.77 -7.26 7.52
C THR A 135 18.46 -6.66 8.04
N THR A 136 17.50 -6.43 7.14
CA THR A 136 16.23 -5.75 7.47
C THR A 136 15.06 -6.45 6.78
N ALA A 137 13.91 -6.50 7.44
CA ALA A 137 12.66 -6.86 6.80
C ALA A 137 11.54 -5.91 7.22
N ALA A 138 10.71 -5.48 6.27
CA ALA A 138 9.66 -4.50 6.48
C ALA A 138 8.30 -4.97 5.93
N THR A 139 7.21 -4.56 6.58
CA THR A 139 5.86 -4.67 6.01
C THR A 139 5.69 -3.69 4.85
N ARG A 140 4.66 -3.86 4.01
CA ARG A 140 4.37 -2.89 2.94
C ARG A 140 4.10 -1.46 3.45
N GLY A 141 3.38 -1.33 4.57
CA GLY A 141 2.86 -0.05 5.07
C GLY A 141 2.05 0.71 4.01
N ASP A 142 2.42 1.96 3.72
CA ASP A 142 1.77 2.80 2.71
C ASP A 142 2.34 2.61 1.28
N GLY A 143 3.35 1.75 1.14
CA GLY A 143 4.05 1.47 -0.10
C GLY A 143 5.37 2.22 -0.24
N TYR A 144 5.62 3.27 0.55
CA TYR A 144 6.90 4.00 0.60
C TYR A 144 7.65 3.72 1.90
N SER A 145 6.93 3.55 3.00
CA SER A 145 7.48 3.09 4.27
C SER A 145 6.66 1.98 4.88
N GLY A 146 7.34 1.16 5.67
CA GLY A 146 6.84 -0.04 6.34
C GLY A 146 7.23 -0.11 7.80
N GLU A 147 6.71 -1.11 8.49
CA GLU A 147 7.11 -1.42 9.87
C GLU A 147 8.26 -2.44 9.86
N ASP A 148 9.31 -2.22 10.64
CA ASP A 148 10.37 -3.21 10.87
C ASP A 148 9.80 -4.46 11.54
N ILE A 149 9.94 -5.59 10.86
CA ILE A 149 9.51 -6.92 11.29
C ILE A 149 10.67 -7.93 11.20
N THR A 150 11.92 -7.46 11.18
CA THR A 150 13.13 -8.28 11.02
C THR A 150 13.18 -9.40 12.05
N ALA A 151 12.95 -9.07 13.32
CA ALA A 151 12.97 -10.06 14.40
C ALA A 151 11.89 -11.14 14.24
N ASN A 152 10.73 -10.80 13.67
CA ASN A 152 9.63 -11.72 13.43
C ASN A 152 9.91 -12.59 12.19
N ILE A 153 10.41 -11.99 11.11
CA ILE A 153 10.78 -12.69 9.87
C ILE A 153 11.88 -13.72 10.08
N ARG A 154 12.88 -13.45 10.93
CA ARG A 154 13.94 -14.43 11.27
C ARG A 154 13.39 -15.75 11.83
N THR A 155 12.19 -15.71 12.43
CA THR A 155 11.54 -16.90 13.01
C THR A 155 10.85 -17.80 11.99
N ILE A 156 10.66 -17.33 10.75
CA ILE A 156 9.98 -18.08 9.68
C ILE A 156 10.97 -19.05 9.01
N PRO A 157 10.78 -20.37 9.11
CA PRO A 157 11.78 -21.34 8.62
C PRO A 157 12.00 -21.29 7.11
N SER A 158 10.98 -20.96 6.32
CA SER A 158 11.07 -20.85 4.85
C SER A 158 11.84 -19.61 4.37
N VAL A 159 12.25 -18.71 5.28
CA VAL A 159 13.06 -17.52 4.96
C VAL A 159 14.53 -17.83 5.22
N PRO A 160 15.42 -17.76 4.21
CA PRO A 160 16.85 -17.95 4.43
C PRO A 160 17.44 -16.78 5.24
N LEU A 161 18.19 -17.06 6.32
CA LEU A 161 18.93 -16.00 7.02
C LEU A 161 20.20 -15.58 6.26
N LYS A 162 20.74 -16.52 5.48
CA LYS A 162 21.83 -16.32 4.53
C LYS A 162 21.42 -16.94 3.19
N LEU A 163 21.58 -16.17 2.11
CA LEU A 163 21.30 -16.62 0.75
C LEU A 163 22.29 -17.72 0.34
N ARG A 164 21.79 -18.67 -0.45
CA ARG A 164 22.56 -19.81 -0.96
C ARG A 164 23.25 -19.46 -2.27
N GLY A 165 24.46 -19.97 -2.46
CA GLY A 165 25.26 -19.77 -3.67
C GLY A 165 26.22 -18.59 -3.60
N ASP A 166 27.14 -18.54 -4.56
CA ASP A 166 28.23 -17.56 -4.60
C ASP A 166 27.92 -16.35 -5.52
N ASP A 167 26.88 -16.48 -6.36
CA ASP A 167 26.42 -15.43 -7.29
C ASP A 167 25.23 -14.68 -6.68
N VAL A 168 25.49 -14.02 -5.56
CA VAL A 168 24.53 -13.18 -4.84
C VAL A 168 25.03 -11.74 -4.93
N PRO A 169 24.23 -10.79 -5.46
CA PRO A 169 24.59 -9.38 -5.45
C PRO A 169 24.85 -8.88 -4.03
N ASP A 170 25.77 -7.91 -3.90
CA ASP A 170 26.09 -7.29 -2.60
C ASP A 170 24.85 -6.74 -1.90
N LEU A 171 23.87 -6.28 -2.67
CA LEU A 171 22.64 -5.72 -2.17
C LEU A 171 21.42 -6.23 -2.94
N VAL A 172 20.58 -7.00 -2.24
CA VAL A 172 19.37 -7.60 -2.80
C VAL A 172 18.16 -7.28 -1.92
N GLU A 173 17.07 -6.88 -2.55
CA GLU A 173 15.75 -6.83 -1.94
C GLU A 173 14.89 -7.96 -2.52
N VAL A 174 14.43 -8.88 -1.67
CA VAL A 174 13.50 -9.95 -2.05
C VAL A 174 12.12 -9.62 -1.49
N ARG A 175 11.12 -9.58 -2.36
CA ARG A 175 9.73 -9.33 -2.01
C ARG A 175 8.92 -10.62 -2.10
N GLY A 176 8.05 -10.80 -1.12
CA GLY A 176 7.22 -11.99 -1.03
C GLY A 176 5.99 -11.77 -0.19
N GLU A 177 5.15 -12.80 -0.14
CA GLU A 177 3.97 -12.84 0.70
C GLU A 177 4.22 -13.80 1.86
N VAL A 178 4.06 -13.32 3.09
CA VAL A 178 3.95 -14.19 4.27
C VAL A 178 2.50 -14.64 4.40
N TYR A 179 2.28 -15.95 4.41
CA TYR A 179 0.96 -16.56 4.50
C TYR A 179 0.95 -17.69 5.54
N MET A 180 -0.25 -18.20 5.82
CA MET A 180 -0.44 -19.35 6.70
C MET A 180 -1.08 -20.49 5.90
N PRO A 181 -0.41 -21.64 5.75
CA PRO A 181 -1.01 -22.83 5.15
C PRO A 181 -2.29 -23.25 5.90
N LYS A 182 -3.24 -23.87 5.18
CA LYS A 182 -4.54 -24.32 5.72
C LYS A 182 -4.35 -25.24 6.93
N ASP A 183 -3.47 -26.24 6.81
CA ASP A 183 -3.16 -27.17 7.91
C ASP A 183 -2.57 -26.46 9.13
N GLY A 184 -1.68 -25.50 8.89
CA GLY A 184 -1.09 -24.67 9.95
C GLY A 184 -2.14 -23.82 10.67
N PHE A 185 -3.05 -23.22 9.90
CA PHE A 185 -4.18 -22.45 10.41
C PHE A 185 -5.11 -23.30 11.28
N GLU A 186 -5.49 -24.50 10.81
CA GLU A 186 -6.32 -25.42 11.59
C GLU A 186 -5.64 -25.84 12.90
N GLN A 187 -4.35 -26.20 12.85
CA GLN A 187 -3.57 -26.55 14.04
C GLN A 187 -3.46 -25.39 15.03
N LEU A 188 -3.29 -24.16 14.54
CA LEU A 188 -3.27 -22.98 15.39
C LEU A 188 -4.63 -22.78 16.08
N ASN A 189 -5.72 -22.84 15.32
CA ASN A 189 -7.06 -22.66 15.88
C ASN A 189 -7.45 -23.76 16.87
N ARG A 190 -7.08 -25.02 16.62
CA ARG A 190 -7.25 -26.11 17.61
C ARG A 190 -6.54 -25.78 18.92
N ARG A 191 -5.26 -25.39 18.87
CA ARG A 191 -4.48 -25.01 20.07
C ARG A 191 -5.06 -23.81 20.82
N LEU A 192 -5.60 -22.82 20.10
CA LEU A 192 -6.24 -21.65 20.71
C LEU A 192 -7.57 -22.04 21.39
N ALA A 193 -8.39 -22.84 20.71
CA ALA A 193 -9.67 -23.32 21.25
C ALA A 193 -9.49 -24.18 22.50
N GLU A 194 -8.49 -25.08 22.52
CA GLU A 194 -8.14 -25.90 23.70
C GLU A 194 -7.76 -25.05 24.92
N ARG A 195 -7.27 -23.83 24.71
CA ARG A 195 -6.89 -22.88 25.77
C ARG A 195 -8.01 -21.88 26.10
N GLY A 196 -9.16 -21.97 25.43
CA GLY A 196 -10.25 -21.00 25.56
C GLY A 196 -9.90 -19.61 25.02
N GLU A 197 -8.89 -19.50 24.16
CA GLU A 197 -8.49 -18.26 23.50
C GLU A 197 -9.31 -18.01 22.23
N LYS A 198 -9.40 -16.75 21.80
CA LYS A 198 -10.11 -16.38 20.57
C LYS A 198 -9.40 -16.97 19.35
N THR A 199 -10.13 -17.71 18.53
CA THR A 199 -9.66 -18.27 17.26
C THR A 199 -9.65 -17.24 16.14
N PHE A 200 -8.86 -17.51 15.10
CA PHE A 200 -8.87 -16.72 13.87
C PHE A 200 -9.95 -17.20 12.91
N VAL A 201 -10.52 -16.26 12.16
CA VAL A 201 -11.62 -16.55 11.24
C VAL A 201 -11.12 -17.03 9.88
N ASN A 202 -9.95 -16.55 9.44
CA ASN A 202 -9.33 -16.97 8.17
C ASN A 202 -7.79 -16.94 8.24
N PRO A 203 -7.11 -17.66 7.32
CA PRO A 203 -5.64 -17.73 7.28
C PRO A 203 -4.93 -16.39 7.09
N ARG A 204 -5.47 -15.47 6.27
CA ARG A 204 -4.89 -14.13 6.04
C ARG A 204 -4.78 -13.33 7.34
N ASN A 205 -5.88 -13.22 8.08
CA ASN A 205 -5.92 -12.54 9.38
C ASN A 205 -5.02 -13.23 10.41
N ALA A 206 -4.98 -14.57 10.37
CA ALA A 206 -4.07 -15.34 11.20
C ALA A 206 -2.60 -15.02 10.87
N ALA A 207 -2.24 -14.91 9.60
CA ALA A 207 -0.89 -14.58 9.15
C ALA A 207 -0.49 -13.16 9.57
N ALA A 208 -1.30 -12.15 9.24
CA ALA A 208 -1.04 -10.75 9.58
C ALA A 208 -0.92 -10.54 11.10
N GLY A 209 -1.86 -11.11 11.86
CA GLY A 209 -1.82 -11.05 13.33
C GLY A 209 -0.65 -11.82 13.94
N SER A 210 -0.23 -12.93 13.33
CA SER A 210 0.90 -13.74 13.79
C SER A 210 2.25 -13.11 13.52
N LEU A 211 2.39 -12.36 12.43
CA LEU A 211 3.63 -11.70 12.06
C LEU A 211 3.86 -10.41 12.87
N ARG A 212 2.82 -9.60 13.08
CA ARG A 212 2.90 -8.31 13.80
C ARG A 212 2.79 -8.49 15.32
N GLN A 213 3.69 -9.29 15.89
CA GLN A 213 3.77 -9.55 17.32
C GLN A 213 4.93 -8.81 17.95
N LYS A 214 4.69 -8.06 19.03
CA LYS A 214 5.76 -7.35 19.77
C LYS A 214 6.87 -8.28 20.25
N LYS A 215 6.56 -9.54 20.54
CA LYS A 215 7.53 -10.56 20.94
C LYS A 215 7.63 -11.59 19.83
N SER A 216 8.77 -11.66 19.15
CA SER A 216 8.95 -12.61 18.06
C SER A 216 8.92 -14.07 18.52
N THR A 217 9.07 -14.36 19.82
CA THR A 217 8.76 -15.71 20.38
C THR A 217 7.32 -16.16 20.13
N VAL A 218 6.38 -15.21 20.00
CA VAL A 218 4.99 -15.55 19.66
C VAL A 218 4.91 -15.96 18.20
N THR A 219 5.51 -15.19 17.29
CA THR A 219 5.60 -15.48 15.84
C THR A 219 6.28 -16.82 15.59
N ALA A 220 7.36 -17.15 16.30
CA ALA A 220 8.08 -18.42 16.17
C ALA A 220 7.22 -19.67 16.42
N ARG A 221 6.08 -19.54 17.11
CA ARG A 221 5.14 -20.65 17.38
C ARG A 221 3.98 -20.72 16.39
N ARG A 222 3.93 -19.79 15.44
CA ARG A 222 2.91 -19.65 14.40
C ARG A 222 3.43 -20.33 13.13
N PRO A 223 2.61 -21.15 12.47
CA PRO A 223 3.02 -21.87 11.25
C PRO A 223 2.94 -20.91 10.05
N LEU A 224 3.86 -19.95 10.00
CA LEU A 224 3.99 -19.01 8.89
C LEU A 224 4.95 -19.56 7.85
N GLU A 225 4.66 -19.26 6.59
CA GLU A 225 5.54 -19.47 5.45
C GLU A 225 5.65 -18.18 4.64
N MET A 226 6.69 -18.09 3.82
CA MET A 226 6.90 -17.00 2.87
C MET A 226 7.16 -17.57 1.48
N CYS A 227 6.47 -17.02 0.49
CA CYS A 227 6.73 -17.25 -0.94
C CYS A 227 7.21 -15.96 -1.60
N ALA A 228 8.33 -16.02 -2.31
CA ALA A 228 8.87 -14.88 -3.06
C ALA A 228 8.12 -14.70 -4.39
N TYR A 229 7.91 -13.44 -4.79
CA TYR A 229 7.23 -13.07 -6.04
C TYR A 229 7.95 -11.96 -6.83
N SER A 230 9.02 -11.38 -6.28
CA SER A 230 9.81 -10.34 -6.95
C SER A 230 11.18 -10.18 -6.27
N VAL A 231 12.14 -9.71 -7.06
CA VAL A 231 13.48 -9.32 -6.62
C VAL A 231 13.81 -7.95 -7.17
N ALA A 232 14.52 -7.17 -6.38
CA ALA A 232 15.12 -5.91 -6.78
C ALA A 232 16.58 -5.86 -6.32
N VAL A 233 17.39 -5.14 -7.08
CA VAL A 233 18.82 -4.92 -6.82
C VAL A 233 19.14 -3.48 -7.22
N THR A 234 20.25 -2.94 -6.71
CA THR A 234 20.69 -1.59 -7.08
C THR A 234 21.12 -1.48 -8.54
N ASP A 235 21.80 -2.50 -9.05
CA ASP A 235 22.16 -2.61 -10.46
C ASP A 235 21.32 -3.69 -11.14
N GLU A 236 20.27 -3.25 -11.84
CA GLU A 236 19.36 -4.16 -12.55
C GLU A 236 20.04 -4.99 -13.65
N SER A 237 21.26 -4.66 -14.07
CA SER A 237 22.03 -5.51 -15.01
C SER A 237 22.47 -6.83 -14.38
N LEU A 238 22.43 -6.93 -13.05
CA LEU A 238 22.67 -8.16 -12.30
C LEU A 238 21.45 -9.09 -12.31
N LEU A 239 20.29 -8.63 -12.74
CA LEU A 239 19.11 -9.48 -12.89
C LEU A 239 19.06 -10.13 -14.28
N PRO A 240 18.46 -11.32 -14.42
CA PRO A 240 18.13 -11.88 -15.72
C PRO A 240 17.20 -10.97 -16.53
N ASP A 241 17.09 -11.21 -17.84
CA ASP A 241 16.23 -10.42 -18.73
C ASP A 241 14.73 -10.62 -18.46
N THR A 242 14.36 -11.69 -17.75
CA THR A 242 12.97 -12.07 -17.50
C THR A 242 12.64 -12.26 -16.02
N GLN A 243 11.39 -11.90 -15.66
CA GLN A 243 10.78 -12.13 -14.35
C GLN A 243 10.84 -13.61 -13.96
N TRP A 244 10.54 -14.52 -14.90
CA TRP A 244 10.59 -15.96 -14.66
C TRP A 244 11.98 -16.41 -14.20
N GLU A 245 13.03 -16.01 -14.92
CA GLU A 245 14.41 -16.35 -14.56
C GLU A 245 14.85 -15.66 -13.27
N GLY A 246 14.40 -14.43 -13.03
CA GLY A 246 14.60 -13.73 -11.75
C GLY A 246 14.04 -14.53 -10.56
N LEU A 247 12.81 -15.04 -10.68
CA LEU A 247 12.21 -15.90 -9.65
C LEU A 247 12.95 -17.23 -9.49
N LYS A 248 13.41 -17.84 -10.59
CA LYS A 248 14.22 -19.07 -10.53
C LYS A 248 15.59 -18.82 -9.86
N ARG A 249 16.18 -17.64 -10.05
CA ARG A 249 17.40 -17.23 -9.34
C ARG A 249 17.14 -17.05 -7.84
N VAL A 250 16.04 -16.38 -7.48
CA VAL A 250 15.60 -16.25 -6.08
C VAL A 250 15.35 -17.61 -5.43
N GLN A 251 14.78 -18.56 -6.18
CA GLN A 251 14.62 -19.94 -5.72
C GLN A 251 15.99 -20.59 -5.44
N SER A 252 16.98 -20.42 -6.33
CA SER A 252 18.33 -20.95 -6.12
C SER A 252 19.03 -20.37 -4.89
N TRP A 253 18.68 -19.14 -4.49
CA TRP A 253 19.17 -18.50 -3.27
C TRP A 253 18.52 -19.04 -1.98
N GLY A 254 17.55 -19.94 -2.08
CA GLY A 254 16.96 -20.62 -0.92
C GLY A 254 15.51 -20.24 -0.62
N PHE A 255 14.84 -19.47 -1.46
CA PHE A 255 13.44 -19.09 -1.26
C PHE A 255 12.46 -20.08 -1.88
N ARG A 256 11.28 -20.20 -1.25
CA ARG A 256 10.11 -20.82 -1.87
C ARG A 256 9.55 -19.87 -2.92
N ILE A 257 9.24 -20.42 -4.09
CA ILE A 257 8.42 -19.78 -5.12
C ILE A 257 7.19 -20.66 -5.35
N ASN A 258 6.08 -20.06 -5.78
CA ASN A 258 4.83 -20.82 -5.89
C ASN A 258 4.92 -21.90 -6.99
N PRO A 259 4.61 -23.18 -6.71
CA PRO A 259 4.72 -24.26 -7.69
C PRO A 259 3.69 -24.18 -8.82
N GLU A 260 2.56 -23.49 -8.61
CA GLU A 260 1.51 -23.31 -9.63
C GLU A 260 1.79 -22.12 -10.57
N MET A 261 3.00 -21.52 -10.53
CA MET A 261 3.38 -20.49 -11.49
C MET A 261 3.53 -21.07 -12.90
N ARG A 262 3.13 -20.30 -13.91
CA ARG A 262 3.25 -20.69 -15.32
C ARG A 262 3.55 -19.48 -16.21
N LYS A 263 4.08 -19.75 -17.40
CA LYS A 263 4.18 -18.76 -18.47
C LYS A 263 2.97 -18.88 -19.38
N ALA A 264 2.48 -17.75 -19.88
CA ALA A 264 1.36 -17.68 -20.83
C ALA A 264 1.64 -16.60 -21.88
N LYS A 265 1.21 -16.81 -23.11
CA LYS A 265 1.35 -15.85 -24.22
C LYS A 265 0.00 -15.23 -24.58
N GLY A 266 -0.09 -13.91 -24.44
CA GLY A 266 -1.30 -13.15 -24.71
C GLY A 266 -2.41 -13.41 -23.67
N ALA A 267 -3.55 -12.75 -23.89
CA ALA A 267 -4.68 -12.81 -22.96
C ALA A 267 -5.33 -14.21 -22.88
N GLU A 268 -5.44 -14.94 -23.98
CA GLU A 268 -6.18 -16.21 -23.99
C GLU A 268 -5.48 -17.31 -23.19
N GLU A 269 -4.16 -17.49 -23.33
CA GLU A 269 -3.41 -18.43 -22.47
C GLU A 269 -3.39 -17.98 -20.99
N CYS A 270 -3.55 -16.67 -20.72
CA CYS A 270 -3.73 -16.17 -19.37
C CYS A 270 -5.11 -16.54 -18.79
N LEU A 271 -6.17 -16.50 -19.60
CA LEU A 271 -7.52 -16.93 -19.20
C LEU A 271 -7.61 -18.44 -18.97
N GLU A 272 -6.88 -19.23 -19.75
CA GLU A 272 -6.69 -20.66 -19.46
C GLU A 272 -6.01 -20.85 -18.10
N ALA A 273 -5.05 -19.99 -17.74
CA ALA A 273 -4.31 -20.05 -16.47
C ALA A 273 -5.21 -19.80 -15.28
N TYR A 274 -6.03 -18.77 -15.44
CA TYR A 274 -7.04 -18.41 -14.49
C TYR A 274 -8.03 -19.56 -14.26
N SER A 275 -8.52 -20.18 -15.35
CA SER A 275 -9.52 -21.24 -15.27
C SER A 275 -8.97 -22.50 -14.61
N GLU A 276 -7.79 -22.97 -15.00
CA GLU A 276 -7.14 -24.13 -14.38
C GLU A 276 -6.84 -23.91 -12.89
N LEU A 277 -6.37 -22.71 -12.52
CA LEU A 277 -6.08 -22.40 -11.13
C LEU A 277 -7.36 -22.29 -10.30
N MET A 278 -8.45 -21.79 -10.89
CA MET A 278 -9.77 -21.74 -10.26
C MET A 278 -10.28 -23.16 -9.94
N ASP A 279 -10.13 -24.11 -10.87
CA ASP A 279 -10.55 -25.51 -10.66
C ASP A 279 -9.72 -26.21 -9.56
N LYS A 280 -8.45 -25.84 -9.42
CA LYS A 280 -7.56 -26.38 -8.37
C LYS A 280 -7.71 -25.71 -7.01
N ARG A 281 -8.33 -24.52 -6.95
CA ARG A 281 -8.31 -23.59 -5.80
C ARG A 281 -8.58 -24.28 -4.45
N ASP A 282 -9.64 -25.08 -4.38
CA ASP A 282 -10.06 -25.71 -3.12
C ASP A 282 -9.07 -26.77 -2.63
N GLY A 283 -8.35 -27.42 -3.56
CA GLY A 283 -7.35 -28.45 -3.28
C GLY A 283 -5.96 -27.91 -2.90
N LEU A 284 -5.72 -26.60 -3.03
CA LEU A 284 -4.43 -26.00 -2.66
C LEU A 284 -4.25 -25.99 -1.13
N PRO A 285 -3.02 -26.21 -0.62
CA PRO A 285 -2.74 -26.21 0.81
C PRO A 285 -2.69 -24.79 1.43
N TYR A 286 -2.99 -23.76 0.65
CA TYR A 286 -2.99 -22.34 1.03
C TYR A 286 -4.16 -21.61 0.35
N GLU A 287 -4.50 -20.43 0.87
CA GLU A 287 -5.54 -19.58 0.31
C GLU A 287 -5.00 -18.66 -0.79
N ILE A 288 -5.79 -18.50 -1.84
CA ILE A 288 -5.55 -17.57 -2.95
C ILE A 288 -6.84 -16.80 -3.28
N ASP A 289 -6.69 -15.53 -3.63
CA ASP A 289 -7.81 -14.64 -3.96
C ASP A 289 -7.93 -14.29 -5.46
N GLY A 290 -7.07 -14.90 -6.28
CA GLY A 290 -7.01 -14.72 -7.73
C GLY A 290 -5.69 -15.20 -8.31
N ILE A 291 -5.35 -14.65 -9.46
CA ILE A 291 -4.07 -14.84 -10.15
C ILE A 291 -3.48 -13.47 -10.52
N VAL A 292 -2.16 -13.35 -10.49
CA VAL A 292 -1.44 -12.16 -10.93
C VAL A 292 -0.78 -12.47 -12.26
N PHE A 293 -0.99 -11.60 -13.25
CA PHE A 293 -0.29 -11.64 -14.53
C PHE A 293 0.74 -10.52 -14.56
N LYS A 294 2.00 -10.86 -14.81
CA LYS A 294 3.10 -9.90 -14.93
C LYS A 294 3.76 -10.07 -16.29
N VAL A 295 3.99 -9.00 -17.04
CA VAL A 295 4.78 -9.06 -18.28
C VAL A 295 6.13 -9.70 -17.98
N ASN A 296 6.53 -10.76 -18.68
CA ASN A 296 7.69 -11.55 -18.31
C ASN A 296 9.01 -10.81 -18.57
N ARG A 297 9.09 -10.02 -19.65
CA ARG A 297 10.32 -9.29 -20.01
C ARG A 297 10.53 -8.03 -19.16
N LEU A 298 11.68 -7.91 -18.50
CA LEU A 298 11.97 -6.78 -17.61
C LEU A 298 12.17 -5.46 -18.37
N ASP A 299 12.72 -5.49 -19.59
CA ASP A 299 12.83 -4.29 -20.43
C ASP A 299 11.46 -3.73 -20.84
N GLN A 300 10.48 -4.61 -21.08
CA GLN A 300 9.10 -4.24 -21.34
C GLN A 300 8.42 -3.67 -20.09
N GLN A 301 8.64 -4.26 -18.90
CA GLN A 301 8.14 -3.70 -17.63
C GLN A 301 8.65 -2.27 -17.41
N LYS A 302 9.94 -2.01 -17.67
CA LYS A 302 10.54 -0.66 -17.57
C LYS A 302 9.91 0.32 -18.56
N ALA A 303 9.70 -0.09 -19.80
CA ALA A 303 9.06 0.74 -20.83
C ALA A 303 7.60 1.08 -20.48
N LEU A 304 6.87 0.13 -19.87
CA LEU A 304 5.49 0.33 -19.44
C LEU A 304 5.40 1.25 -18.23
N GLY A 305 6.31 1.12 -17.26
CA GLY A 305 6.37 1.96 -16.06
C GLY A 305 5.18 1.78 -15.12
N PHE A 306 4.84 2.84 -14.38
CA PHE A 306 3.85 2.82 -13.30
C PHE A 306 2.80 3.93 -13.48
N VAL A 307 1.62 3.72 -12.91
CA VAL A 307 0.70 4.80 -12.51
C VAL A 307 0.89 5.08 -11.02
N SER A 308 0.24 6.10 -10.48
CA SER A 308 0.45 6.57 -9.09
C SER A 308 0.33 5.47 -8.02
N ARG A 309 -0.38 4.37 -8.28
CA ARG A 309 -0.66 3.32 -7.28
C ARG A 309 -0.36 1.88 -7.73
N ALA A 310 0.00 1.67 -9.00
CA ALA A 310 0.14 0.33 -9.58
C ALA A 310 1.09 0.28 -10.79
N PRO A 311 1.76 -0.86 -11.05
CA PRO A 311 2.51 -1.08 -12.28
C PRO A 311 1.59 -1.21 -13.50
N ARG A 312 2.02 -0.64 -14.63
CA ARG A 312 1.29 -0.78 -15.92
C ARG A 312 1.53 -2.12 -16.61
N TRP A 313 2.41 -2.94 -16.04
CA TRP A 313 2.88 -4.22 -16.55
C TRP A 313 2.40 -5.42 -15.74
N ALA A 314 1.57 -5.21 -14.70
CA ALA A 314 0.96 -6.31 -13.97
C ALA A 314 -0.50 -6.02 -13.58
N ILE A 315 -1.32 -7.06 -13.53
CA ILE A 315 -2.72 -7.00 -13.13
C ILE A 315 -3.09 -8.23 -12.31
N ALA A 316 -3.96 -8.06 -11.32
CA ALA A 316 -4.51 -9.14 -10.52
C ALA A 316 -5.94 -9.46 -10.99
N GLN A 317 -6.15 -10.61 -11.63
CA GLN A 317 -7.50 -11.07 -11.91
C GLN A 317 -8.04 -11.83 -10.69
N LYS A 318 -9.07 -11.26 -10.07
CA LYS A 318 -9.70 -11.81 -8.87
C LYS A 318 -10.61 -12.96 -9.23
N PHE A 319 -10.61 -14.01 -8.41
CA PHE A 319 -11.64 -15.03 -8.53
C PHE A 319 -13.02 -14.45 -8.24
N PRO A 320 -14.09 -15.07 -8.77
CA PRO A 320 -15.43 -14.66 -8.43
C PRO A 320 -15.56 -14.72 -6.91
N ALA A 321 -16.00 -13.60 -6.36
CA ALA A 321 -16.30 -13.50 -4.95
C ALA A 321 -17.32 -14.57 -4.57
N GLN A 322 -17.12 -15.19 -3.41
CA GLN A 322 -18.11 -16.11 -2.87
C GLN A 322 -19.42 -15.33 -2.64
N GLU A 323 -20.52 -15.90 -3.13
CA GLU A 323 -21.85 -15.36 -2.95
C GLU A 323 -22.62 -16.22 -1.97
N GLU A 324 -23.33 -15.58 -1.05
CA GLU A 324 -24.19 -16.27 -0.10
C GLU A 324 -25.55 -15.60 -0.03
N LEU A 325 -26.56 -16.39 0.35
CA LEU A 325 -27.91 -15.87 0.57
C LEU A 325 -28.07 -15.43 2.02
N THR A 326 -28.61 -14.24 2.22
CA THR A 326 -29.06 -13.81 3.54
C THR A 326 -30.29 -12.90 3.44
N VAL A 327 -30.82 -12.46 4.57
CA VAL A 327 -32.00 -11.60 4.66
C VAL A 327 -31.59 -10.19 5.08
N ILE A 328 -32.14 -9.17 4.42
CA ILE A 328 -32.06 -7.79 4.88
C ILE A 328 -33.01 -7.63 6.06
N GLU A 329 -32.47 -7.46 7.26
CA GLU A 329 -33.25 -7.23 8.48
C GLU A 329 -33.67 -5.77 8.60
N ASP A 330 -32.80 -4.84 8.18
CA ASP A 330 -33.09 -3.40 8.17
C ASP A 330 -32.20 -2.66 7.16
N VAL A 331 -32.50 -1.39 6.87
CA VAL A 331 -31.61 -0.49 6.14
C VAL A 331 -31.38 0.78 6.95
N GLU A 332 -30.13 1.02 7.31
CA GLU A 332 -29.71 2.23 8.01
C GLU A 332 -29.07 3.23 7.04
N PHE A 333 -29.22 4.52 7.32
CA PHE A 333 -28.62 5.58 6.52
C PHE A 333 -27.47 6.21 7.28
N GLN A 334 -26.25 6.01 6.78
CA GLN A 334 -25.04 6.61 7.34
C GLN A 334 -24.75 7.94 6.66
N VAL A 335 -24.35 8.94 7.44
CA VAL A 335 -24.02 10.28 6.94
C VAL A 335 -22.50 10.42 6.88
N GLY A 336 -21.96 10.48 5.68
CA GLY A 336 -20.53 10.65 5.42
C GLY A 336 -20.07 12.11 5.54
N ARG A 337 -18.76 12.30 5.37
CA ARG A 337 -18.08 13.60 5.53
C ARG A 337 -18.69 14.77 4.78
N THR A 338 -19.04 14.56 3.51
CA THR A 338 -19.61 15.59 2.63
C THR A 338 -21.13 15.64 2.72
N GLY A 339 -21.70 15.08 3.79
CA GLY A 339 -23.14 14.95 4.00
C GLY A 339 -23.78 13.80 3.22
N ALA A 340 -23.03 13.04 2.41
CA ALA A 340 -23.54 11.88 1.67
C ALA A 340 -24.32 10.92 2.58
N VAL A 341 -25.60 10.70 2.25
CA VAL A 341 -26.50 9.81 3.00
C VAL A 341 -26.49 8.45 2.32
N THR A 342 -25.63 7.56 2.81
CA THR A 342 -25.37 6.24 2.22
C THR A 342 -26.23 5.17 2.88
N PRO A 343 -27.07 4.45 2.13
CA PRO A 343 -27.83 3.33 2.66
C PRO A 343 -26.93 2.10 2.89
N VAL A 344 -27.09 1.48 4.05
CA VAL A 344 -26.37 0.28 4.48
C VAL A 344 -27.38 -0.76 4.94
N ALA A 345 -27.39 -1.91 4.28
CA ALA A 345 -28.23 -3.04 4.68
C ALA A 345 -27.68 -3.69 5.95
N ARG A 346 -28.52 -3.82 6.97
CA ARG A 346 -28.32 -4.73 8.10
C ARG A 346 -28.82 -6.10 7.69
N LEU A 347 -27.95 -7.09 7.80
CA LEU A 347 -28.17 -8.44 7.30
C LEU A 347 -28.24 -9.40 8.47
N LYS A 348 -29.11 -10.40 8.32
CA LYS A 348 -29.00 -11.60 9.15
C LYS A 348 -27.57 -12.15 9.00
N PRO A 349 -26.83 -12.39 10.10
CA PRO A 349 -25.43 -12.79 10.01
C PRO A 349 -25.24 -14.04 9.15
N VAL A 350 -24.35 -13.96 8.17
CA VAL A 350 -24.05 -15.05 7.23
C VAL A 350 -22.54 -15.14 7.02
N PHE A 351 -22.01 -16.36 6.86
CA PHE A 351 -20.59 -16.58 6.63
C PHE A 351 -20.31 -16.59 5.14
N VAL A 352 -19.54 -15.62 4.63
CA VAL A 352 -19.20 -15.50 3.20
C VAL A 352 -17.74 -15.07 3.04
N GLY A 353 -16.98 -15.74 2.17
CA GLY A 353 -15.58 -15.36 1.91
C GLY A 353 -14.71 -15.40 3.16
N GLY A 354 -14.92 -16.37 4.06
CA GLY A 354 -14.09 -16.54 5.26
C GLY A 354 -14.33 -15.54 6.40
N VAL A 355 -15.44 -14.79 6.40
CA VAL A 355 -15.88 -13.95 7.54
C VAL A 355 -17.39 -13.97 7.69
N THR A 356 -17.88 -13.71 8.91
CA THR A 356 -19.31 -13.42 9.14
C THR A 356 -19.61 -11.99 8.74
N VAL A 357 -20.48 -11.82 7.74
CA VAL A 357 -20.99 -10.53 7.27
C VAL A 357 -22.36 -10.29 7.91
N SER A 358 -22.51 -9.11 8.51
CA SER A 358 -23.78 -8.62 9.04
C SER A 358 -24.23 -7.31 8.42
N ASN A 359 -23.40 -6.70 7.56
CA ASN A 359 -23.70 -5.43 6.90
C ASN A 359 -23.25 -5.48 5.44
N ALA A 360 -24.00 -4.85 4.53
CA ALA A 360 -23.58 -4.65 3.15
C ALA A 360 -23.95 -3.25 2.66
N THR A 361 -23.12 -2.66 1.80
CA THR A 361 -23.46 -1.38 1.17
C THR A 361 -24.56 -1.57 0.12
N LEU A 362 -25.46 -0.59 0.04
CA LEU A 362 -26.44 -0.45 -1.04
C LEU A 362 -26.08 0.70 -1.99
N HIS A 363 -24.89 1.28 -1.84
CA HIS A 363 -24.36 2.40 -2.63
C HIS A 363 -25.16 3.71 -2.51
N ASN A 364 -26.36 3.77 -3.07
CA ASN A 364 -27.25 4.93 -3.10
C ASN A 364 -28.70 4.52 -3.40
N MET A 365 -29.61 5.49 -3.44
CA MET A 365 -31.04 5.22 -3.69
C MET A 365 -31.33 4.76 -5.12
N ASP A 366 -30.51 5.14 -6.10
CA ASP A 366 -30.71 4.69 -7.48
C ASP A 366 -30.43 3.19 -7.60
N GLU A 367 -29.41 2.70 -6.89
CA GLU A 367 -29.09 1.28 -6.82
C GLU A 367 -30.17 0.48 -6.09
N ILE A 368 -30.72 1.01 -4.99
CA ILE A 368 -31.88 0.41 -4.29
C ILE A 368 -33.06 0.24 -5.23
N ARG A 369 -33.39 1.28 -6.02
CA ARG A 369 -34.48 1.24 -7.00
C ARG A 369 -34.17 0.28 -8.14
N ARG A 370 -32.92 0.26 -8.64
CA ARG A 370 -32.47 -0.64 -9.72
C ARG A 370 -32.58 -2.11 -9.31
N LEU A 371 -32.24 -2.43 -8.07
CA LEU A 371 -32.30 -3.77 -7.50
C LEU A 371 -33.67 -4.13 -6.91
N ASP A 372 -34.59 -3.17 -6.81
CA ASP A 372 -35.90 -3.30 -6.18
C ASP A 372 -35.83 -3.79 -4.72
N VAL A 373 -34.90 -3.26 -3.94
CA VAL A 373 -34.61 -3.75 -2.58
C VAL A 373 -35.70 -3.36 -1.58
N HIS A 374 -36.20 -4.35 -0.83
CA HIS A 374 -37.11 -4.16 0.30
C HIS A 374 -36.52 -4.72 1.60
N ILE A 375 -36.85 -4.11 2.74
CA ILE A 375 -36.55 -4.67 4.06
C ILE A 375 -37.32 -5.98 4.23
N GLY A 376 -36.62 -7.05 4.61
CA GLY A 376 -37.13 -8.42 4.67
C GLY A 376 -36.79 -9.27 3.46
N ASP A 377 -36.22 -8.69 2.39
CA ASP A 377 -35.84 -9.45 1.20
C ASP A 377 -34.72 -10.45 1.50
N THR A 378 -34.81 -11.61 0.84
CA THR A 378 -33.66 -12.49 0.69
C THR A 378 -32.81 -11.98 -0.45
N VAL A 379 -31.51 -11.78 -0.21
CA VAL A 379 -30.57 -11.20 -1.16
C VAL A 379 -29.31 -12.04 -1.31
N PHE A 380 -28.72 -11.98 -2.50
CA PHE A 380 -27.36 -12.43 -2.73
C PHE A 380 -26.41 -11.36 -2.25
N ILE A 381 -25.53 -11.73 -1.32
CA ILE A 381 -24.42 -10.88 -0.92
C ILE A 381 -23.13 -11.44 -1.49
N ARG A 382 -22.23 -10.53 -1.84
CA ARG A 382 -20.94 -10.87 -2.43
C ARG A 382 -19.83 -10.21 -1.65
N ARG A 383 -18.76 -10.96 -1.39
CA ARG A 383 -17.53 -10.44 -0.79
C ARG A 383 -16.31 -10.80 -1.65
N ALA A 384 -15.67 -9.79 -2.23
CA ALA A 384 -14.42 -9.94 -2.98
C ALA A 384 -13.22 -9.58 -2.08
N GLY A 385 -12.49 -10.59 -1.59
CA GLY A 385 -11.34 -10.36 -0.69
C GLY A 385 -11.72 -9.57 0.58
N ASP A 386 -10.93 -8.55 0.91
CA ASP A 386 -11.16 -7.66 2.07
C ASP A 386 -12.00 -6.41 1.77
N VAL A 387 -12.74 -6.38 0.65
CA VAL A 387 -13.60 -5.25 0.29
C VAL A 387 -14.95 -5.31 1.03
N ILE A 388 -15.58 -4.14 1.22
CA ILE A 388 -16.91 -3.98 1.82
C ILE A 388 -17.91 -4.90 1.08
N PRO A 389 -18.67 -5.76 1.80
CA PRO A 389 -19.69 -6.61 1.19
C PRO A 389 -20.77 -5.79 0.50
N GLN A 390 -21.27 -6.29 -0.63
CA GLN A 390 -22.30 -5.61 -1.43
C GLN A 390 -23.46 -6.56 -1.74
N VAL A 391 -24.66 -5.98 -1.85
CA VAL A 391 -25.85 -6.69 -2.33
C VAL A 391 -25.78 -6.77 -3.85
N VAL A 392 -25.88 -7.98 -4.41
CA VAL A 392 -25.78 -8.21 -5.87
C VAL A 392 -27.16 -8.20 -6.52
N LYS A 393 -28.11 -8.92 -5.92
CA LYS A 393 -29.49 -9.03 -6.41
C LYS A 393 -30.45 -9.50 -5.31
N VAL A 394 -31.71 -9.14 -5.48
CA VAL A 394 -32.82 -9.64 -4.68
C VAL A 394 -33.36 -10.96 -5.25
N VAL A 395 -33.75 -11.89 -4.37
CA VAL A 395 -34.48 -13.11 -4.73
C VAL A 395 -35.97 -12.85 -4.64
N ALA A 396 -36.54 -12.27 -5.71
CA ALA A 396 -37.92 -11.79 -5.72
C ALA A 396 -38.95 -12.87 -5.37
N GLU A 397 -38.68 -14.14 -5.72
CA GLU A 397 -39.55 -15.28 -5.43
C GLU A 397 -39.64 -15.62 -3.94
N LYS A 398 -38.67 -15.14 -3.14
CA LYS A 398 -38.62 -15.33 -1.69
C LYS A 398 -39.04 -14.07 -0.92
N ARG A 399 -39.52 -13.03 -1.60
CA ARG A 399 -39.98 -11.81 -0.94
C ARG A 399 -41.17 -12.12 -0.02
N PRO A 400 -41.08 -11.85 1.28
CA PRO A 400 -42.21 -12.01 2.18
C PRO A 400 -43.28 -10.97 1.86
N SER A 401 -44.56 -11.32 2.08
CA SER A 401 -45.70 -10.44 1.78
C SER A 401 -45.73 -9.13 2.61
N GLY A 402 -44.92 -9.04 3.67
CA GLY A 402 -44.78 -7.85 4.51
C GLY A 402 -43.47 -7.09 4.31
N ALA A 403 -42.74 -7.34 3.22
CA ALA A 403 -41.51 -6.61 2.91
C ALA A 403 -41.81 -5.11 2.73
N ARG A 404 -40.96 -4.24 3.32
CA ARG A 404 -41.17 -2.78 3.30
C ARG A 404 -40.23 -2.12 2.31
N GLU A 405 -40.72 -1.19 1.51
CA GLU A 405 -39.89 -0.40 0.60
C GLU A 405 -38.87 0.43 1.40
N VAL A 406 -37.68 0.58 0.84
CA VAL A 406 -36.63 1.41 1.43
C VAL A 406 -36.81 2.84 0.94
N GLU A 407 -37.20 3.74 1.84
CA GLU A 407 -37.40 5.15 1.52
C GLU A 407 -36.20 6.00 1.96
N LEU A 408 -35.81 6.96 1.13
CA LEU A 408 -34.81 7.96 1.50
C LEU A 408 -35.38 8.81 2.66
N PRO A 409 -34.66 8.96 3.79
CA PRO A 409 -35.15 9.76 4.90
C PRO A 409 -35.21 11.24 4.47
N ARG A 410 -36.32 11.93 4.78
CA ARG A 410 -36.46 13.36 4.48
C ARG A 410 -35.56 14.23 5.35
N GLN A 411 -35.21 13.73 6.54
CA GLN A 411 -34.37 14.40 7.52
C GLN A 411 -33.16 13.54 7.85
N CYS A 412 -32.04 14.20 8.10
CA CYS A 412 -30.79 13.55 8.43
C CYS A 412 -30.95 12.77 9.73
N PRO A 413 -30.62 11.46 9.77
CA PRO A 413 -30.80 10.63 10.96
C PRO A 413 -29.85 11.01 12.12
N VAL A 414 -28.98 11.99 11.91
CA VAL A 414 -27.98 12.45 12.88
C VAL A 414 -28.27 13.86 13.40
N CYS A 415 -28.74 14.79 12.55
CA CYS A 415 -28.91 16.19 12.92
C CYS A 415 -30.27 16.79 12.52
N ASP A 416 -31.20 15.97 12.04
CA ASP A 416 -32.55 16.33 11.63
C ASP A 416 -32.67 17.37 10.49
N SER A 417 -31.54 17.85 9.95
CA SER A 417 -31.50 18.74 8.79
C SER A 417 -32.01 18.04 7.53
N ASP A 418 -32.53 18.80 6.58
CA ASP A 418 -33.11 18.25 5.36
C ASP A 418 -32.10 17.40 4.57
N VAL A 419 -32.55 16.27 4.05
CA VAL A 419 -31.79 15.45 3.09
C VAL A 419 -32.22 15.84 1.68
N ILE A 420 -31.26 16.31 0.89
CA ILE A 420 -31.48 16.85 -0.44
C ILE A 420 -30.76 15.97 -1.46
N GLN A 421 -31.49 15.48 -2.47
CA GLN A 421 -30.92 14.86 -3.65
C GLN A 421 -31.08 15.84 -4.82
N ILE A 422 -29.96 16.38 -5.33
CA ILE A 422 -29.97 17.33 -6.45
C ILE A 422 -30.28 16.57 -7.74
N GLU A 423 -31.10 17.16 -8.61
CA GLU A 423 -31.42 16.57 -9.91
C GLU A 423 -30.15 16.35 -10.75
N GLY A 424 -29.96 15.12 -11.24
CA GLY A 424 -28.74 14.70 -11.94
C GLY A 424 -27.64 14.12 -11.05
N GLU A 425 -27.75 14.22 -9.72
CA GLU A 425 -26.82 13.57 -8.78
C GLU A 425 -27.44 12.30 -8.13
N ALA A 426 -26.72 11.17 -8.19
CA ALA A 426 -27.17 9.92 -7.59
C ALA A 426 -27.16 9.91 -6.05
N VAL A 427 -26.39 10.81 -5.43
CA VAL A 427 -26.13 10.83 -3.99
C VAL A 427 -26.98 11.89 -3.30
N ALA A 428 -27.87 11.45 -2.40
CA ALA A 428 -28.58 12.32 -1.47
C ALA A 428 -27.64 12.82 -0.36
N ARG A 429 -27.84 14.05 0.13
CA ARG A 429 -26.97 14.67 1.14
C ARG A 429 -27.73 15.38 2.24
N CYS A 430 -27.21 15.25 3.46
CA CYS A 430 -27.57 16.09 4.59
C CYS A 430 -27.15 17.55 4.32
N SER A 431 -28.13 18.45 4.31
CA SER A 431 -27.92 19.90 4.18
C SER A 431 -27.28 20.54 5.42
N GLY A 432 -27.24 19.83 6.54
CA GLY A 432 -26.76 20.31 7.83
C GLY A 432 -25.27 20.70 7.90
N GLY A 433 -24.46 20.49 6.86
CA GLY A 433 -23.07 20.97 6.79
C GLY A 433 -22.29 20.84 8.10
N LEU A 434 -21.72 21.96 8.57
CA LEU A 434 -21.00 22.05 9.85
C LEU A 434 -21.86 21.85 11.10
N PHE A 435 -23.18 22.06 11.02
CA PHE A 435 -24.09 21.78 12.12
C PHE A 435 -24.23 20.26 12.37
N CYS A 436 -24.07 19.45 11.32
CA CYS A 436 -24.18 18.00 11.44
C CYS A 436 -22.97 17.39 12.18
N PRO A 437 -23.16 16.75 13.35
CA PRO A 437 -22.05 16.14 14.08
C PRO A 437 -21.40 14.98 13.33
N ALA A 438 -22.13 14.25 12.47
CA ALA A 438 -21.52 13.23 11.61
C ALA A 438 -20.54 13.83 10.60
N GLN A 439 -20.91 14.94 9.97
CA GLN A 439 -20.00 15.64 9.04
C GLN A 439 -18.79 16.20 9.77
N ARG A 440 -18.98 16.75 10.99
CA ARG A 440 -17.86 17.22 11.85
C ARG A 440 -16.90 16.09 12.22
N LYS A 441 -17.41 14.98 12.74
CA LYS A 441 -16.62 13.80 13.12
C LYS A 441 -15.81 13.28 11.94
N GLU A 442 -16.46 13.12 10.78
CA GLU A 442 -15.80 12.66 9.56
C GLU A 442 -14.79 13.68 9.00
N ALA A 443 -15.05 14.99 9.15
CA ALA A 443 -14.11 16.03 8.75
C ALA A 443 -12.84 15.97 9.61
N ILE A 444 -12.99 15.81 10.92
CA ILE A 444 -11.87 15.64 11.86
C ILE A 444 -11.10 14.34 11.58
N ARG A 445 -11.81 13.22 11.32
CA ARG A 445 -11.19 11.94 10.93
C ARG A 445 -10.34 12.09 9.67
N HIS A 446 -10.88 12.77 8.65
CA HIS A 446 -10.15 13.03 7.43
C HIS A 446 -8.92 13.90 7.66
N TYR A 447 -9.09 15.01 8.40
CA TYR A 447 -8.02 15.93 8.73
C TYR A 447 -6.84 15.23 9.44
N ALA A 448 -7.15 14.32 10.36
CA ALA A 448 -6.16 13.53 11.10
C ALA A 448 -5.62 12.30 10.36
N SER A 449 -6.21 11.93 9.23
CA SER A 449 -5.84 10.70 8.51
C SER A 449 -4.38 10.73 8.04
N ARG A 450 -3.79 9.54 7.85
CA ARG A 450 -2.38 9.36 7.44
C ARG A 450 -2.00 10.11 6.15
N LYS A 451 -2.96 10.32 5.24
CA LYS A 451 -2.73 11.05 3.97
C LYS A 451 -2.92 12.56 4.10
N ALA A 452 -3.60 13.02 5.15
CA ALA A 452 -3.83 14.41 5.47
C ALA A 452 -2.74 14.90 6.43
N LEU A 453 -3.03 15.16 7.70
CA LEU A 453 -2.02 15.65 8.64
C LEU A 453 -1.38 14.58 9.53
N ASP A 454 -1.81 13.31 9.39
CA ASP A 454 -1.20 12.16 10.07
C ASP A 454 -1.07 12.33 11.60
N ILE A 455 -2.20 12.63 12.26
CA ILE A 455 -2.25 12.84 13.71
C ILE A 455 -2.36 11.48 14.40
N GLU A 456 -1.21 10.88 14.66
CA GLU A 456 -1.12 9.60 15.37
C GLU A 456 -1.81 9.63 16.73
N GLY A 457 -2.59 8.57 17.03
CA GLY A 457 -3.33 8.44 18.28
C GLY A 457 -4.73 9.07 18.27
N LEU A 458 -5.07 9.90 17.28
CA LEU A 458 -6.42 10.45 17.11
C LEU A 458 -7.34 9.45 16.37
N GLY A 459 -7.69 8.35 17.05
CA GLY A 459 -8.58 7.33 16.48
C GLY A 459 -10.07 7.72 16.54
N ASP A 460 -10.89 7.03 15.73
CA ASP A 460 -12.33 7.30 15.56
C ASP A 460 -13.10 7.43 16.89
N LYS A 461 -12.78 6.57 17.86
CA LYS A 461 -13.42 6.58 19.19
C LYS A 461 -13.13 7.86 19.98
N TRP A 462 -11.90 8.36 19.89
CA TRP A 462 -11.53 9.58 20.59
C TRP A 462 -12.19 10.79 19.94
N ILE A 463 -12.25 10.82 18.61
CA ILE A 463 -12.99 11.85 17.87
C ILE A 463 -14.46 11.81 18.24
N ASP A 464 -15.07 10.62 18.30
CA ASP A 464 -16.47 10.47 18.73
C ASP A 464 -16.69 11.06 20.11
N ILE A 465 -15.90 10.64 21.10
CA ILE A 465 -16.01 11.11 22.49
C ILE A 465 -15.83 12.63 22.56
N MET A 466 -14.80 13.18 21.92
CA MET A 466 -14.50 14.61 21.99
C MET A 466 -15.58 15.47 21.31
N VAL A 467 -16.10 15.03 20.17
CA VAL A 467 -17.20 15.76 19.50
C VAL A 467 -18.51 15.62 20.28
N ASP A 468 -18.82 14.42 20.80
CA ASP A 468 -20.06 14.17 21.54
C ASP A 468 -20.10 14.89 22.90
N GLN A 469 -18.94 15.09 23.53
CA GLN A 469 -18.80 15.89 24.76
C GLN A 469 -18.65 17.40 24.48
N GLY A 470 -18.66 17.83 23.22
CA GLY A 470 -18.51 19.24 22.84
C GLY A 470 -17.10 19.80 23.11
N MET A 471 -16.08 18.94 23.27
CA MET A 471 -14.69 19.37 23.44
C MET A 471 -14.08 19.89 22.13
N VAL A 472 -14.53 19.35 20.99
CA VAL A 472 -14.04 19.70 19.66
C VAL A 472 -15.23 19.91 18.73
N GLU A 473 -15.37 21.11 18.18
CA GLU A 473 -16.42 21.43 17.21
C GLU A 473 -15.85 21.59 15.80
N THR A 474 -14.63 22.12 15.71
CA THR A 474 -13.90 22.33 14.47
C THR A 474 -12.52 21.70 14.55
N VAL A 475 -11.87 21.54 13.39
CA VAL A 475 -10.48 21.07 13.34
C VAL A 475 -9.50 22.03 14.05
N ALA A 476 -9.86 23.30 14.23
CA ALA A 476 -9.05 24.27 14.96
C ALA A 476 -9.00 23.98 16.46
N ASP A 477 -10.08 23.43 17.03
CA ASP A 477 -10.17 23.15 18.47
C ASP A 477 -9.22 22.03 18.91
N LEU A 478 -8.82 21.15 17.99
CA LEU A 478 -7.81 20.12 18.26
C LEU A 478 -6.53 20.73 18.85
N TYR A 479 -6.11 21.87 18.31
CA TYR A 479 -4.87 22.56 18.70
C TYR A 479 -4.96 23.32 20.02
N ARG A 480 -6.15 23.36 20.63
CA ARG A 480 -6.42 23.96 21.95
C ARG A 480 -6.51 22.91 23.06
N LEU A 481 -6.56 21.62 22.71
CA LEU A 481 -6.65 20.53 23.67
C LEU A 481 -5.38 20.44 24.53
N THR A 482 -5.57 20.35 25.84
CA THR A 482 -4.47 20.13 26.77
C THR A 482 -4.41 18.67 27.25
N THR A 483 -3.27 18.25 27.77
CA THR A 483 -3.13 16.92 28.39
C THR A 483 -4.14 16.74 29.53
N ASP A 484 -4.37 17.79 30.32
CA ASP A 484 -5.30 17.77 31.45
C ASP A 484 -6.76 17.59 31.00
N ASP A 485 -7.13 18.10 29.83
CA ASP A 485 -8.47 17.89 29.27
C ASP A 485 -8.69 16.44 28.83
N LEU A 486 -7.67 15.85 28.22
CA LEU A 486 -7.74 14.49 27.69
C LEU A 486 -7.66 13.42 28.78
N VAL A 487 -6.92 13.66 29.88
CA VAL A 487 -6.81 12.70 31.00
C VAL A 487 -8.15 12.52 31.73
N LYS A 488 -9.07 13.49 31.62
CA LYS A 488 -10.44 13.36 32.16
C LYS A 488 -11.28 12.34 31.40
N LEU A 489 -10.87 11.95 30.18
CA LEU A 489 -11.58 10.97 29.38
C LEU A 489 -11.36 9.55 29.94
N GLU A 490 -12.46 8.82 30.10
CA GLU A 490 -12.40 7.44 30.58
C GLU A 490 -11.50 6.60 29.66
N ARG A 491 -10.54 5.86 30.25
CA ARG A 491 -9.54 5.02 29.57
C ARG A 491 -8.41 5.78 28.84
N MET A 492 -8.33 7.10 28.96
CA MET A 492 -7.16 7.87 28.50
C MET A 492 -6.17 8.05 29.65
N GLY A 493 -4.97 7.45 29.55
CA GLY A 493 -3.90 7.66 30.53
C GLY A 493 -3.05 8.89 30.20
N GLU A 494 -2.37 9.46 31.21
CA GLU A 494 -1.48 10.65 31.06
C GLU A 494 -0.51 10.53 29.88
N LYS A 495 0.15 9.38 29.74
CA LYS A 495 1.10 9.16 28.62
C LYS A 495 0.40 9.18 27.26
N SER A 496 -0.80 8.61 27.15
CA SER A 496 -1.56 8.59 25.90
C SER A 496 -2.06 9.98 25.53
N ALA A 497 -2.53 10.74 26.53
CA ALA A 497 -2.94 12.13 26.38
C ALA A 497 -1.76 13.02 25.94
N ALA A 498 -0.61 12.89 26.60
CA ALA A 498 0.60 13.62 26.24
C ALA A 498 1.08 13.30 24.81
N ASN A 499 1.06 12.02 24.43
CA ASN A 499 1.41 11.59 23.08
C ASN A 499 0.45 12.18 22.03
N LEU A 500 -0.86 12.22 22.31
CA LEU A 500 -1.85 12.79 21.40
C LEU A 500 -1.66 14.30 21.22
N VAL A 501 -1.46 15.04 22.32
CA VAL A 501 -1.16 16.48 22.25
C VAL A 501 0.11 16.73 21.45
N ALA A 502 1.17 15.95 21.70
CA ALA A 502 2.41 16.06 20.94
C ALA A 502 2.22 15.73 19.44
N ALA A 503 1.37 14.74 19.10
CA ALA A 503 1.04 14.44 17.71
C ALA A 503 0.27 15.59 17.03
N ILE A 504 -0.69 16.20 17.72
CA ILE A 504 -1.41 17.39 17.24
C ILE A 504 -0.44 18.56 17.05
N ASP A 505 0.49 18.78 17.98
CA ASP A 505 1.48 19.86 17.88
C ASP A 505 2.45 19.67 16.69
N ARG A 506 2.84 18.43 16.38
CA ARG A 506 3.65 18.13 15.18
C ARG A 506 2.91 18.50 13.88
N ALA A 507 1.59 18.40 13.85
CA ALA A 507 0.76 18.70 12.69
C ALA A 507 0.59 20.21 12.41
N ARG A 508 1.20 21.10 13.21
CA ARG A 508 1.10 22.56 13.04
C ARG A 508 1.80 23.10 11.79
N ASN A 509 2.76 22.36 11.20
CA ASN A 509 3.56 22.84 10.08
C ASN A 509 3.44 21.97 8.80
N PRO A 510 2.23 21.77 8.26
CA PRO A 510 2.04 20.89 7.11
C PRO A 510 2.53 21.52 5.81
N VAL A 511 2.91 20.71 4.83
CA VAL A 511 3.08 21.19 3.44
C VAL A 511 1.72 21.59 2.85
N LEU A 512 1.69 22.61 1.97
CA LEU A 512 0.45 23.21 1.47
C LEU A 512 -0.50 22.17 0.88
N TRP A 513 -0.03 21.26 0.01
CA TRP A 513 -0.90 20.27 -0.60
C TRP A 513 -1.55 19.31 0.42
N ARG A 514 -0.85 18.95 1.50
CA ARG A 514 -1.42 18.10 2.58
C ARG A 514 -2.47 18.87 3.35
N PHE A 515 -2.24 20.15 3.59
CA PHE A 515 -3.20 21.03 4.24
C PHE A 515 -4.47 21.20 3.38
N LEU A 516 -4.33 21.51 2.08
CA LEU A 516 -5.44 21.59 1.13
C LEU A 516 -6.26 20.30 1.09
N TYR A 517 -5.58 19.15 1.02
CA TYR A 517 -6.25 17.86 1.08
C TYR A 517 -6.98 17.67 2.41
N ALA A 518 -6.37 18.06 3.54
CA ALA A 518 -6.96 17.93 4.88
C ALA A 518 -8.24 18.77 5.08
N LEU A 519 -8.37 19.92 4.40
CA LEU A 519 -9.58 20.75 4.44
C LEU A 519 -10.82 20.03 3.90
N GLY A 520 -10.64 18.98 3.10
CA GLY A 520 -11.74 18.14 2.63
C GLY A 520 -12.67 18.84 1.63
N ILE A 521 -12.14 19.79 0.84
CA ILE A 521 -12.89 20.47 -0.23
C ILE A 521 -13.42 19.42 -1.22
N ARG A 522 -14.69 19.57 -1.63
CA ARG A 522 -15.39 18.60 -2.49
C ARG A 522 -14.65 18.41 -3.82
N GLU A 523 -14.51 17.15 -4.26
CA GLU A 523 -13.73 16.72 -5.45
C GLU A 523 -12.22 17.02 -5.41
N VAL A 524 -11.70 17.65 -4.36
CA VAL A 524 -10.25 17.91 -4.23
C VAL A 524 -9.57 16.72 -3.58
N GLY A 525 -9.13 15.78 -4.41
CA GLY A 525 -8.32 14.63 -4.01
C GLY A 525 -6.84 14.98 -3.81
N GLU A 526 -6.04 13.99 -3.42
CA GLU A 526 -4.60 14.14 -3.16
C GLU A 526 -3.83 14.71 -4.37
N ALA A 527 -4.11 14.19 -5.57
CA ALA A 527 -3.44 14.63 -6.81
C ALA A 527 -3.84 16.08 -7.16
N THR A 528 -5.11 16.41 -7.04
CA THR A 528 -5.64 17.76 -7.28
C THR A 528 -5.06 18.75 -6.28
N ALA A 529 -4.97 18.40 -4.99
CA ALA A 529 -4.36 19.24 -3.97
C ALA A 529 -2.87 19.54 -4.26
N LYS A 530 -2.11 18.54 -4.74
CA LYS A 530 -0.72 18.72 -5.19
C LYS A 530 -0.63 19.64 -6.40
N ALA A 531 -1.51 19.46 -7.39
CA ALA A 531 -1.53 20.29 -8.59
C ALA A 531 -1.88 21.76 -8.27
N LEU A 532 -2.86 21.99 -7.40
CA LEU A 532 -3.24 23.32 -6.93
C LEU A 532 -2.10 23.99 -6.17
N ALA A 533 -1.51 23.29 -5.19
CA ALA A 533 -0.39 23.81 -4.41
C ALA A 533 0.80 24.19 -5.30
N GLY A 534 1.21 23.30 -6.21
CA GLY A 534 2.34 23.57 -7.11
C GLY A 534 2.05 24.63 -8.18
N HIS A 535 0.78 24.92 -8.49
CA HIS A 535 0.41 25.96 -9.44
C HIS A 535 0.32 27.35 -8.81
N PHE A 536 -0.32 27.45 -7.64
CA PHE A 536 -0.63 28.73 -6.99
C PHE A 536 0.30 29.08 -5.81
N GLY A 537 1.00 28.09 -5.25
CA GLY A 537 2.04 28.19 -4.21
C GLY A 537 1.62 28.65 -2.82
N THR A 538 0.55 29.44 -2.73
CA THR A 538 0.00 29.93 -1.47
C THR A 538 -1.48 29.60 -1.38
N LEU A 539 -1.99 29.44 -0.16
CA LEU A 539 -3.42 29.22 0.06
C LEU A 539 -4.22 30.46 -0.36
N GLU A 540 -3.64 31.65 -0.16
CA GLU A 540 -4.19 32.96 -0.46
C GLU A 540 -4.41 33.12 -1.97
N ALA A 541 -3.45 32.70 -2.80
CA ALA A 541 -3.61 32.70 -4.25
C ALA A 541 -4.72 31.75 -4.72
N ILE A 542 -4.82 30.56 -4.12
CA ILE A 542 -5.89 29.59 -4.43
C ILE A 542 -7.25 30.16 -4.03
N ALA A 543 -7.34 30.77 -2.84
CA ALA A 543 -8.57 31.32 -2.31
C ALA A 543 -9.09 32.54 -3.10
N ALA A 544 -8.19 33.26 -3.77
CA ALA A 544 -8.52 34.43 -4.60
C ALA A 544 -8.75 34.09 -6.08
N ALA A 545 -8.42 32.88 -6.51
CA ALA A 545 -8.57 32.46 -7.91
C ALA A 545 -10.03 32.34 -8.32
N ASP A 546 -10.35 32.83 -9.52
CA ASP A 546 -11.66 32.62 -10.14
C ASP A 546 -11.77 31.24 -10.80
N GLU A 547 -12.98 30.86 -11.21
CA GLU A 547 -13.23 29.54 -11.82
C GLU A 547 -12.40 29.31 -13.10
N GLU A 548 -12.12 30.37 -13.88
CA GLU A 548 -11.34 30.28 -15.11
C GLU A 548 -9.86 30.01 -14.80
N SER A 549 -9.29 30.72 -13.83
CA SER A 549 -7.91 30.52 -13.37
C SER A 549 -7.72 29.12 -12.78
N LEU A 550 -8.67 28.65 -11.97
CA LEU A 550 -8.62 27.30 -11.40
C LEU A 550 -8.63 26.21 -12.48
N GLN A 551 -9.39 26.41 -13.56
CA GLN A 551 -9.45 25.47 -14.69
C GLN A 551 -8.15 25.38 -15.51
N THR A 552 -7.19 26.28 -15.28
CA THR A 552 -5.86 26.17 -15.90
C THR A 552 -4.98 25.11 -15.24
N VAL A 553 -5.35 24.67 -14.04
CA VAL A 553 -4.65 23.61 -13.31
C VAL A 553 -5.00 22.24 -13.94
N PRO A 554 -4.00 21.38 -14.22
CA PRO A 554 -4.25 20.04 -14.73
C PRO A 554 -5.25 19.27 -13.85
N ASP A 555 -6.19 18.58 -14.49
CA ASP A 555 -7.26 17.79 -13.86
C ASP A 555 -8.29 18.59 -13.02
N VAL A 556 -8.32 19.93 -13.13
CA VAL A 556 -9.38 20.78 -12.55
C VAL A 556 -10.39 21.19 -13.62
N GLY A 557 -11.58 20.59 -13.59
CA GLY A 557 -12.71 20.97 -14.44
C GLY A 557 -13.65 21.99 -13.78
N PRO A 558 -14.70 22.45 -14.49
CA PRO A 558 -15.62 23.48 -14.00
C PRO A 558 -16.34 23.09 -12.69
N ILE A 559 -16.66 21.80 -12.51
CA ILE A 559 -17.29 21.30 -11.28
C ILE A 559 -16.35 21.47 -10.07
N VAL A 560 -15.08 21.10 -10.22
CA VAL A 560 -14.08 21.19 -9.16
C VAL A 560 -13.77 22.66 -8.85
N ALA A 561 -13.61 23.48 -9.89
CA ALA A 561 -13.38 24.92 -9.77
C ALA A 561 -14.52 25.59 -8.97
N GLY A 562 -15.78 25.33 -9.34
CA GLY A 562 -16.93 25.86 -8.62
C GLY A 562 -16.99 25.43 -7.15
N HIS A 563 -16.60 24.18 -6.83
CA HIS A 563 -16.51 23.72 -5.44
C HIS A 563 -15.42 24.42 -4.63
N ILE A 564 -14.27 24.72 -5.26
CA ILE A 564 -13.18 25.46 -4.61
C ILE A 564 -13.61 26.90 -4.34
N CYS A 565 -14.12 27.62 -5.35
CA CYS A 565 -14.64 28.98 -5.18
C CYS A 565 -15.71 29.03 -4.08
N SER A 566 -16.70 28.14 -4.16
CA SER A 566 -17.78 28.07 -3.17
C SER A 566 -17.26 27.83 -1.77
N PHE A 567 -16.27 26.94 -1.58
CA PHE A 567 -15.65 26.67 -0.28
C PHE A 567 -15.04 27.94 0.33
N PHE A 568 -14.24 28.67 -0.45
CA PHE A 568 -13.58 29.89 0.01
C PHE A 568 -14.54 31.09 0.11
N GLU A 569 -15.71 31.07 -0.52
CA GLU A 569 -16.74 32.10 -0.33
C GLU A 569 -17.52 31.93 0.98
N GLN A 570 -17.59 30.72 1.54
CA GLN A 570 -18.30 30.49 2.80
C GLN A 570 -17.59 31.13 4.00
N THR A 571 -18.32 31.99 4.73
CA THR A 571 -17.80 32.68 5.93
C THR A 571 -17.25 31.70 6.97
N HIS A 572 -17.95 30.60 7.25
CA HIS A 572 -17.54 29.64 8.27
C HIS A 572 -16.22 28.90 7.95
N ASN A 573 -15.93 28.68 6.66
CA ASN A 573 -14.66 28.08 6.25
C ASN A 573 -13.51 29.06 6.47
N ARG A 574 -13.72 30.34 6.16
CA ARG A 574 -12.75 31.41 6.44
C ARG A 574 -12.47 31.54 7.94
N GLU A 575 -13.52 31.56 8.76
CA GLU A 575 -13.41 31.59 10.22
C GLU A 575 -12.61 30.40 10.77
N THR A 576 -12.81 29.19 10.20
CA THR A 576 -12.04 28.00 10.58
C THR A 576 -10.56 28.13 10.18
N LEU A 577 -10.27 28.67 9.00
CA LEU A 577 -8.90 28.91 8.54
C LEU A 577 -8.19 29.94 9.43
N ASP A 578 -8.88 31.01 9.83
CA ASP A 578 -8.35 32.03 10.72
C ASP A 578 -8.14 31.45 12.13
N ALA A 579 -9.08 30.66 12.66
CA ALA A 579 -8.91 29.96 13.93
C ALA A 579 -7.72 28.98 13.92
N LEU A 580 -7.46 28.29 12.80
CA LEU A 580 -6.27 27.44 12.63
C LEU A 580 -4.99 28.28 12.66
N ARG A 581 -4.96 29.43 11.97
CA ARG A 581 -3.80 30.34 12.01
C ARG A 581 -3.57 30.90 13.41
N GLU A 582 -4.62 31.31 14.12
CA GLU A 582 -4.55 31.79 15.50
C GLU A 582 -4.07 30.71 16.46
N ALA A 583 -4.50 29.46 16.23
CA ALA A 583 -4.03 28.32 16.99
C ALA A 583 -2.54 28.02 16.73
N GLY A 584 -1.90 28.62 15.72
CA GLY A 584 -0.48 28.45 15.43
C GLY A 584 -0.18 27.47 14.30
N VAL A 585 -1.19 27.07 13.51
CA VAL A 585 -0.96 26.30 12.28
C VAL A 585 -0.37 27.22 11.21
N ARG A 586 0.70 26.76 10.58
CA ARG A 586 1.46 27.47 9.53
C ARG A 586 1.78 26.46 8.43
N TRP A 587 1.00 26.47 7.36
CA TRP A 587 1.32 25.65 6.20
C TRP A 587 2.51 26.25 5.43
N GLN A 588 3.33 25.37 4.86
CA GLN A 588 4.50 25.77 4.08
C GLN A 588 4.05 26.29 2.71
N GLU A 589 4.50 27.49 2.34
CA GLU A 589 4.32 28.02 1.00
C GLU A 589 5.20 27.25 0.01
N GLU A 590 4.70 27.03 -1.21
CA GLU A 590 5.49 26.48 -2.31
C GLU A 590 5.93 27.64 -3.20
N GLU A 591 7.21 27.66 -3.60
CA GLU A 591 7.70 28.68 -4.52
C GLU A 591 7.05 28.52 -5.90
N VAL A 592 6.07 29.39 -6.21
CA VAL A 592 5.59 29.53 -7.58
C VAL A 592 6.69 30.20 -8.37
N ARG A 593 7.39 29.44 -9.21
CA ARG A 593 8.28 30.04 -10.20
C ARG A 593 7.44 30.65 -11.31
N GLU A 594 7.07 31.92 -11.12
CA GLU A 594 6.51 32.76 -12.17
C GLU A 594 7.61 33.23 -13.13
N GLY A 595 7.42 32.86 -14.38
CA GLY A 595 8.27 33.18 -15.52
C GLY A 595 7.86 32.30 -16.69
N GLU A 596 8.20 32.68 -17.93
CA GLU A 596 8.32 31.68 -18.98
C GLU A 596 9.31 30.66 -18.46
N LYS A 597 8.79 29.54 -17.95
CA LYS A 597 9.58 28.38 -17.57
C LYS A 597 10.47 28.10 -18.79
N PRO A 598 11.79 28.39 -18.72
CA PRO A 598 12.63 28.52 -19.91
C PRO A 598 12.70 27.20 -20.69
N LEU A 599 12.38 26.10 -19.99
CA LEU A 599 12.37 24.75 -20.53
C LEU A 599 10.95 24.22 -20.75
N LYS A 600 9.90 25.05 -20.69
CA LYS A 600 8.50 24.64 -20.89
C LYS A 600 8.31 23.94 -22.23
N GLY A 601 7.77 22.73 -22.19
CA GLY A 601 7.55 21.90 -23.38
C GLY A 601 8.79 21.17 -23.89
N GLN A 602 9.97 21.40 -23.29
CA GLN A 602 11.18 20.68 -23.61
C GLN A 602 11.27 19.38 -22.82
N THR A 603 11.79 18.33 -23.45
CA THR A 603 12.08 17.06 -22.77
C THR A 603 13.58 16.95 -22.53
N TRP A 604 13.98 16.74 -21.28
CA TRP A 604 15.38 16.64 -20.85
C TRP A 604 15.68 15.23 -20.35
N VAL A 605 16.92 14.76 -20.47
CA VAL A 605 17.33 13.44 -19.99
C VAL A 605 18.61 13.58 -19.17
N LEU A 606 18.61 13.10 -17.93
CA LEU A 606 19.79 13.02 -17.08
C LEU A 606 20.44 11.64 -17.22
N THR A 607 21.74 11.60 -17.50
CA THR A 607 22.52 10.36 -17.59
C THR A 607 23.91 10.53 -16.97
N GLY A 608 24.47 9.44 -16.45
CA GLY A 608 25.69 9.49 -15.65
C GLY A 608 25.45 9.97 -14.22
N THR A 609 26.51 9.96 -13.43
CA THR A 609 26.55 10.44 -12.04
C THR A 609 26.95 11.92 -12.04
N LEU A 610 26.21 12.74 -11.30
CA LEU A 610 26.51 14.14 -11.04
C LEU A 610 27.25 14.23 -9.69
N SER A 611 28.36 14.95 -9.67
CA SER A 611 29.28 15.09 -8.53
C SER A 611 28.91 16.21 -7.57
N GLY A 612 28.25 17.28 -8.05
CA GLY A 612 27.87 18.47 -7.31
C GLY A 612 26.42 18.51 -6.82
N MET A 613 25.55 17.61 -7.32
CA MET A 613 24.18 17.40 -6.81
C MET A 613 23.68 16.01 -7.18
N THR A 614 22.66 15.53 -6.49
CA THR A 614 22.00 14.27 -6.86
C THR A 614 21.21 14.41 -8.16
N ARG A 615 20.96 13.29 -8.84
CA ARG A 615 20.12 13.27 -10.04
C ARG A 615 18.68 13.70 -9.76
N ASP A 616 18.17 13.43 -8.57
CA ASP A 616 16.82 13.81 -8.17
C ASP A 616 16.75 15.32 -7.90
N GLU A 617 17.75 15.91 -7.25
CA GLU A 617 17.87 17.38 -7.13
C GLU A 617 17.99 18.05 -8.49
N ALA A 618 18.82 17.51 -9.40
CA ALA A 618 18.92 18.01 -10.77
C ALA A 618 17.59 17.90 -11.53
N LYS A 619 16.85 16.80 -11.31
CA LYS A 619 15.52 16.58 -11.90
C LYS A 619 14.52 17.59 -11.38
N GLU A 620 14.43 17.76 -10.06
CA GLU A 620 13.53 18.73 -9.43
C GLU A 620 13.85 20.15 -9.89
N LYS A 621 15.13 20.52 -9.99
CA LYS A 621 15.58 21.81 -10.51
C LYS A 621 15.20 22.02 -11.99
N LEU A 622 15.32 21.00 -12.83
CA LEU A 622 14.90 21.06 -14.24
C LEU A 622 13.36 21.12 -14.40
N GLU A 623 12.62 20.32 -13.61
CA GLU A 623 11.15 20.29 -13.63
C GLU A 623 10.55 21.60 -13.12
N SER A 624 11.20 22.23 -12.14
CA SER A 624 10.84 23.55 -11.65
C SER A 624 11.17 24.68 -12.64
N LEU A 625 12.10 24.48 -13.58
CA LEU A 625 12.28 25.31 -14.80
C LEU A 625 11.34 24.92 -15.96
N GLY A 626 10.46 23.94 -15.77
CA GLY A 626 9.40 23.49 -16.69
C GLY A 626 9.79 22.45 -17.73
N ALA A 627 10.99 21.88 -17.61
CA ALA A 627 11.37 20.73 -18.41
C ALA A 627 10.56 19.50 -18.00
N LYS A 628 10.28 18.62 -18.96
CA LYS A 628 9.87 17.25 -18.68
C LYS A 628 11.11 16.38 -18.62
N VAL A 629 11.48 15.87 -17.45
CA VAL A 629 12.64 14.97 -17.34
C VAL A 629 12.21 13.53 -17.65
N ALA A 630 12.72 12.99 -18.75
CA ALA A 630 12.41 11.65 -19.23
C ALA A 630 13.56 10.67 -18.96
N GLY A 631 13.23 9.39 -18.82
CA GLY A 631 14.21 8.33 -18.61
C GLY A 631 14.99 7.92 -19.87
N SER A 632 14.54 8.33 -21.07
CA SER A 632 15.05 7.86 -22.36
C SER A 632 15.22 8.98 -23.37
N VAL A 633 16.28 8.90 -24.18
CA VAL A 633 16.55 9.83 -25.29
C VAL A 633 15.73 9.46 -26.52
N SER A 634 15.03 10.44 -27.08
CA SER A 634 14.25 10.33 -28.31
C SER A 634 14.53 11.53 -29.23
N LYS A 635 14.02 11.52 -30.47
CA LYS A 635 14.11 12.69 -31.37
C LYS A 635 13.39 13.95 -30.84
N LYS A 636 12.51 13.81 -29.83
CA LYS A 636 11.82 14.93 -29.18
C LYS A 636 12.56 15.43 -27.93
N THR A 637 13.65 14.78 -27.56
CA THR A 637 14.50 15.23 -26.45
C THR A 637 15.21 16.50 -26.88
N ALA A 638 15.07 17.56 -26.09
CA ALA A 638 15.69 18.84 -26.33
C ALA A 638 17.16 18.83 -25.88
N CYS A 639 17.45 18.24 -24.72
CA CYS A 639 18.81 18.18 -24.19
C CYS A 639 19.05 16.92 -23.34
N VAL A 640 20.29 16.45 -23.33
CA VAL A 640 20.79 15.40 -22.45
C VAL A 640 21.89 15.98 -21.56
N VAL A 641 21.76 15.86 -20.25
CA VAL A 641 22.84 16.18 -19.31
C VAL A 641 23.62 14.91 -19.03
N ALA A 642 24.92 14.95 -19.34
CA ALA A 642 25.86 13.85 -19.24
C ALA A 642 26.86 14.11 -18.09
N GLY A 643 26.63 13.44 -16.96
CA GLY A 643 27.60 13.34 -15.87
C GLY A 643 28.67 12.27 -16.12
N GLU A 644 29.47 11.97 -15.10
CA GLU A 644 30.46 10.88 -15.18
C GLU A 644 29.77 9.55 -15.51
N ALA A 645 30.36 8.75 -16.39
CA ALA A 645 29.77 7.49 -16.88
C ALA A 645 28.39 7.60 -17.57
N ALA A 646 28.11 8.70 -18.28
CA ALA A 646 26.89 8.94 -19.05
C ALA A 646 26.48 7.86 -20.08
N GLY A 647 27.41 6.99 -20.48
CA GLY A 647 27.14 5.68 -21.10
C GLY A 647 26.26 5.71 -22.36
N SER A 648 25.31 4.78 -22.44
CA SER A 648 24.50 4.49 -23.64
C SER A 648 23.52 5.60 -24.05
N LYS A 649 23.13 6.49 -23.12
CA LYS A 649 22.23 7.62 -23.40
C LYS A 649 22.97 8.80 -24.04
N LEU A 650 24.25 9.00 -23.69
CA LEU A 650 25.12 9.95 -24.38
C LEU A 650 25.32 9.52 -25.84
N ALA A 651 25.69 8.25 -26.06
CA ALA A 651 25.83 7.70 -27.41
C ALA A 651 24.54 7.81 -28.24
N LYS A 652 23.36 7.64 -27.59
CA LYS A 652 22.07 7.78 -28.26
C LYS A 652 21.66 9.23 -28.53
N ALA A 653 22.13 10.18 -27.72
CA ALA A 653 21.96 11.61 -27.97
C ALA A 653 22.78 12.06 -29.18
N GLU A 654 24.04 11.63 -29.24
CA GLU A 654 24.94 11.88 -30.39
C GLU A 654 24.38 11.27 -31.68
N GLN A 655 23.84 10.05 -31.63
CA GLN A 655 23.24 9.40 -32.80
C GLN A 655 21.97 10.11 -33.31
N LEU A 656 21.22 10.77 -32.42
CA LEU A 656 19.97 11.45 -32.73
C LEU A 656 20.13 12.97 -32.93
N ASP A 657 21.37 13.47 -32.89
CA ASP A 657 21.73 14.90 -33.02
C ASP A 657 21.02 15.78 -31.97
N VAL A 658 20.90 15.26 -30.75
CA VAL A 658 20.29 15.95 -29.60
C VAL A 658 21.39 16.68 -28.81
N SER A 659 21.14 17.93 -28.38
CA SER A 659 22.11 18.72 -27.62
C SER A 659 22.54 18.03 -26.32
N VAL A 660 23.83 18.08 -26.01
CA VAL A 660 24.41 17.48 -24.79
C VAL A 660 25.07 18.56 -23.96
N LEU A 661 24.77 18.58 -22.65
CA LEU A 661 25.45 19.40 -21.65
C LEU A 661 26.19 18.48 -20.67
N ASP A 662 27.34 18.93 -20.17
CA ASP A 662 27.98 18.29 -19.02
C ASP A 662 27.41 18.85 -17.71
N GLU A 663 27.87 18.31 -16.58
CA GLU A 663 27.45 18.77 -15.26
C GLU A 663 27.75 20.26 -15.03
N ALA A 664 28.90 20.75 -15.48
CA ALA A 664 29.25 22.17 -15.36
C ALA A 664 28.29 23.07 -16.15
N GLY A 665 27.88 22.63 -17.35
CA GLY A 665 26.87 23.31 -18.16
C GLY A 665 25.47 23.28 -17.53
N LEU A 666 25.10 22.19 -16.86
CA LEU A 666 23.86 22.14 -16.07
C LEU A 666 23.91 23.12 -14.89
N VAL A 667 25.01 23.15 -14.13
CA VAL A 667 25.17 24.07 -13.00
C VAL A 667 25.12 25.52 -13.47
N ALA A 668 25.80 25.87 -14.56
CA ALA A 668 25.75 27.22 -15.13
C ALA A 668 24.33 27.62 -15.58
N LEU A 669 23.58 26.71 -16.22
CA LEU A 669 22.18 26.94 -16.60
C LEU A 669 21.29 27.16 -15.36
N LEU A 670 21.53 26.40 -14.30
CA LEU A 670 20.80 26.54 -13.05
C LEU A 670 21.14 27.86 -12.34
N GLU A 671 22.40 28.25 -12.31
CA GLU A 671 22.86 29.54 -11.76
C GLU A 671 22.30 30.74 -12.53
N GLU A 672 22.26 30.68 -13.86
CA GLU A 672 21.66 31.69 -14.73
C GLU A 672 20.17 31.94 -14.38
N HIS A 673 19.48 30.90 -13.90
CA HIS A 673 18.09 30.95 -13.50
C HIS A 673 17.86 30.99 -11.97
N GLY A 674 18.89 31.33 -11.19
CA GLY A 674 18.78 31.56 -9.75
C GLY A 674 18.71 30.30 -8.86
N LEU A 675 19.14 29.14 -9.37
CA LEU A 675 19.07 27.82 -8.73
C LEU A 675 20.43 27.22 -8.36
N GLY A 676 21.44 28.09 -8.24
CA GLY A 676 22.81 27.71 -7.86
C GLY A 676 22.88 27.03 -6.50
N ALA A 677 23.94 26.24 -6.29
CA ALA A 677 24.20 25.61 -5.00
C ALA A 677 24.59 26.68 -3.97
N GLY A 678 23.77 26.84 -2.93
CA GLY A 678 24.15 27.49 -1.68
C GLY A 678 24.79 26.47 -0.74
#